data_AF-A0A8S1HT91-F1
#
_entry.id   AF-A0A8S1HT91-F1
#
_cell.length_a   1.000
_cell.length_b   1.000
_cell.length_c   1.000
_cell.angle_alpha   90.00
_cell.angle_beta   90.00
_cell.angle_gamma   90.00
#
_symmetry.space_group_name_H-M   'P 1'
#
loop_
_entity.id
_entity.type
_entity.pdbx_description
1 polymer ?
#
loop_
_entity_poly.entity_id
_entity_poly.type
_entity_poly.pdbx_seq_one_letter_code
_entity_poly.pdbx_strand_id
1 'polypeptide(L)'
;MTCTDGTTPDPDKNSCIDCNSTCSCSNSKCRSPDILKTTIRLQNGDEMRSKLSDDLLPLAFQQCSQGNIKQCQILINLCVLQHYERETNNACGLFDEARRSFNPWQITLDPLYFNGDSDSELGKEVAITQQYIFDNSDRSVIHLIFAIYNMEGDFDGFFDAKSFPLHFCQNDVQPGAPYRFGRRSGANSVNRLAKEQNRWILTRRFFLLDDFSITTKNGSVVRVASHVKFHIWFQKNGDGLIHPPYIEIDYNDNFERTTVESSFQVVYGRDPGPFDRDLEITMFVICPISVIWAALSAYSWGRRNGKVSAVDASSVLKLVLYECALLGDVFFIVVAVVACWTTFSYKSQTYVFYKLLSERQEQASERPTSRDISREVKQEAPVIWRTYLIANEWNELQRYRKTRLPLQIVTFLFLHEYFSLKNWAIVEPGFHRNLDDNFYDSTLLTRFAVVVFLYLSLAFIQWIIQVLLIERVILDPFHNFIDLCSVSNISVLSLTESLHGFYIHGRSVHGKGDAGMAEMNDFLQRERDSLCGFRGLEPSSELQTYIVNLPQAFRQKYDEIRQMANAQLGPSVTGHDAVTAKMHATVKAHGEMNEFLKAFIEHANSDLGYVIRDRTVAEAVLDLEFNDTSVTGNFMRDPSEMMFSRCFVYGNEWKWLSFECLLTCVIFLISDSIHLAFFVVFLTSSILKLIFSILSTNHLSRVGLVDNRFLL
;
A
#
# COMPACT_ATOMS: atom_id res chain seq x y z
N MET A 1 78.38 3.71 -13.22
CA MET A 1 79.09 4.17 -14.42
C MET A 1 78.19 5.16 -15.13
N THR A 2 78.66 6.37 -15.41
CA THR A 2 77.92 7.40 -16.16
C THR A 2 78.30 7.28 -17.63
N CYS A 3 77.38 6.80 -18.45
CA CYS A 3 77.56 6.68 -19.90
C CYS A 3 77.21 8.01 -20.59
N THR A 4 77.90 8.32 -21.69
CA THR A 4 77.69 9.55 -22.48
C THR A 4 76.43 9.45 -23.34
N ASP A 5 75.90 10.59 -23.77
CA ASP A 5 74.70 10.67 -24.61
C ASP A 5 74.80 9.73 -25.83
N GLY A 6 73.80 8.88 -26.02
CA GLY A 6 73.75 7.85 -27.06
C GLY A 6 74.13 6.43 -26.63
N THR A 7 74.55 6.22 -25.36
CA THR A 7 74.96 4.89 -24.84
C THR A 7 74.27 4.52 -23.52
N THR A 8 74.01 3.23 -23.29
CA THR A 8 73.46 2.66 -22.04
C THR A 8 74.44 1.71 -21.37
N PRO A 9 74.42 1.53 -20.03
CA PRO A 9 75.23 0.51 -19.38
C PRO A 9 74.79 -0.89 -19.80
N ASP A 10 75.76 -1.77 -20.07
CA ASP A 10 75.59 -3.22 -20.22
C ASP A 10 74.92 -3.82 -18.95
N PRO A 11 74.16 -4.93 -19.01
CA PRO A 11 73.43 -5.48 -17.86
C PRO A 11 74.33 -5.76 -16.64
N ASP A 12 75.61 -6.07 -16.88
CA ASP A 12 76.62 -6.30 -15.85
C ASP A 12 77.32 -5.01 -15.36
N LYS A 13 76.91 -3.84 -15.87
CA LYS A 13 77.36 -2.48 -15.50
C LYS A 13 78.86 -2.22 -15.68
N ASN A 14 79.54 -3.03 -16.48
CA ASN A 14 80.98 -2.95 -16.71
C ASN A 14 81.38 -2.18 -17.98
N SER A 15 80.45 -1.95 -18.92
CA SER A 15 80.72 -1.20 -20.15
C SER A 15 79.48 -0.40 -20.61
N CYS A 16 79.67 0.58 -21.49
CA CYS A 16 78.59 1.34 -22.13
C CYS A 16 78.42 0.87 -23.58
N ILE A 17 77.19 0.53 -23.98
CA ILE A 17 76.82 0.05 -25.32
C ILE A 17 75.96 1.09 -26.06
N ASP A 18 76.10 1.19 -27.39
CA ASP A 18 75.34 2.12 -28.23
C ASP A 18 73.83 1.78 -28.23
N CYS A 19 72.99 2.79 -28.04
CA CYS A 19 71.56 2.64 -28.21
C CYS A 19 71.23 2.49 -29.69
N ASN A 20 70.63 1.36 -30.08
CA ASN A 20 70.20 1.14 -31.46
C ASN A 20 69.04 2.11 -31.82
N SER A 21 69.39 3.23 -32.48
CA SER A 21 68.57 4.21 -33.21
C SER A 21 67.28 4.84 -32.60
N THR A 22 66.88 4.59 -31.36
CA THR A 22 65.63 5.20 -30.79
C THR A 22 65.74 5.76 -29.37
N CYS A 23 66.93 6.12 -28.88
CA CYS A 23 67.06 6.80 -27.58
C CYS A 23 67.63 8.22 -27.75
N SER A 24 66.81 9.23 -27.50
CA SER A 24 67.29 10.58 -27.15
C SER A 24 67.00 10.79 -25.67
N CYS A 25 68.02 10.64 -24.82
CA CYS A 25 67.94 10.88 -23.39
C CYS A 25 68.19 12.37 -23.10
N SER A 26 67.39 13.00 -22.24
CA SER A 26 67.75 14.30 -21.64
C SER A 26 67.75 14.16 -20.12
N ASN A 27 68.85 14.58 -19.50
CA ASN A 27 69.07 14.66 -18.06
C ASN A 27 68.90 13.35 -17.26
N SER A 28 69.80 12.40 -17.51
CA SER A 28 70.33 11.46 -16.50
C SER A 28 69.37 10.50 -15.77
N LYS A 29 68.14 10.28 -16.26
CA LYS A 29 67.28 9.17 -15.81
C LYS A 29 66.60 8.49 -16.99
N CYS A 30 67.31 7.59 -17.66
CA CYS A 30 66.69 6.69 -18.65
C CYS A 30 66.28 5.39 -17.95
N ARG A 31 64.97 5.15 -17.80
CA ARG A 31 64.43 3.84 -17.40
C ARG A 31 64.54 2.94 -18.65
N SER A 32 65.12 1.75 -18.49
CA SER A 32 65.09 0.72 -19.55
C SER A 32 63.64 0.43 -19.93
N PRO A 33 63.32 0.15 -21.21
CA PRO A 33 62.02 -0.39 -21.64
C PRO A 33 61.55 -1.57 -20.80
N ASP A 34 62.48 -2.34 -20.22
CA ASP A 34 62.20 -3.50 -19.36
C ASP A 34 61.58 -3.16 -17.98
N ILE A 35 61.50 -1.88 -17.60
CA ILE A 35 60.96 -1.43 -16.29
C ILE A 35 59.51 -0.92 -16.41
N LEU A 36 59.02 -0.68 -17.63
CA LEU A 36 57.68 -0.16 -17.89
C LEU A 36 56.62 -1.26 -17.86
N LYS A 37 55.53 -1.05 -17.11
CA LYS A 37 54.41 -2.01 -17.05
C LYS A 37 53.41 -1.72 -18.15
N THR A 38 53.54 -2.42 -19.27
CA THR A 38 52.65 -2.37 -20.45
C THR A 38 51.60 -3.49 -20.43
N THR A 39 51.46 -4.20 -19.31
CA THR A 39 50.42 -5.20 -19.14
C THR A 39 49.07 -4.56 -18.83
N ILE A 40 48.00 -5.22 -19.29
CA ILE A 40 46.61 -4.92 -19.00
C ILE A 40 46.06 -6.10 -18.21
N ARG A 41 45.46 -5.80 -17.06
CA ARG A 41 44.81 -6.81 -16.23
C ARG A 41 43.39 -7.08 -16.73
N LEU A 42 43.05 -8.35 -16.87
CA LEU A 42 41.73 -8.85 -17.24
C LEU A 42 40.80 -9.00 -16.03
N GLN A 43 39.50 -9.08 -16.29
CA GLN A 43 38.48 -9.32 -15.26
C GLN A 43 38.68 -10.65 -14.51
N ASN A 44 39.21 -11.67 -15.18
CA ASN A 44 39.54 -12.96 -14.58
C ASN A 44 40.82 -12.91 -13.70
N GLY A 45 41.54 -11.79 -13.69
CA GLY A 45 42.75 -11.57 -12.89
C GLY A 45 44.07 -11.78 -13.65
N ASP A 46 44.03 -12.28 -14.89
CA ASP A 46 45.21 -12.51 -15.72
C ASP A 46 45.82 -11.18 -16.20
N GLU A 47 47.16 -11.12 -16.31
CA GLU A 47 47.85 -9.97 -16.89
C GLU A 47 48.31 -10.31 -18.32
N MET A 48 47.97 -9.44 -19.28
CA MET A 48 48.35 -9.60 -20.68
C MET A 48 49.13 -8.42 -21.21
N ARG A 49 50.20 -8.66 -21.96
CA ARG A 49 51.04 -7.60 -22.52
C ARG A 49 50.37 -6.93 -23.71
N SER A 50 50.30 -5.60 -23.70
CA SER A 50 49.71 -4.80 -24.78
C SER A 50 50.78 -4.28 -25.72
N LYS A 51 50.75 -4.73 -26.98
CA LYS A 51 51.66 -4.24 -28.03
C LYS A 51 51.50 -2.73 -28.26
N LEU A 52 50.26 -2.24 -28.23
CA LEU A 52 49.94 -0.83 -28.34
C LEU A 52 50.61 -0.01 -27.22
N SER A 53 50.57 -0.52 -25.98
CA SER A 53 51.22 0.13 -24.84
C SER A 53 52.74 0.05 -24.94
N ASP A 54 53.31 -1.05 -25.43
CA ASP A 54 54.76 -1.18 -25.67
C ASP A 54 55.28 -0.12 -26.66
N ASP A 55 54.53 0.13 -27.73
CA ASP A 55 54.95 1.05 -28.79
C ASP A 55 54.80 2.54 -28.38
N LEU A 56 53.72 2.88 -27.66
CA LEU A 56 53.36 4.28 -27.39
C LEU A 56 53.81 4.81 -26.02
N LEU A 57 53.85 3.97 -24.99
CA LEU A 57 54.05 4.40 -23.60
C LEU A 57 55.39 5.13 -23.33
N PRO A 58 56.55 4.64 -23.84
CA PRO A 58 57.84 5.28 -23.55
C PRO A 58 57.93 6.71 -24.13
N LEU A 59 57.51 6.86 -25.39
CA LEU A 59 57.54 8.15 -26.09
C LEU A 59 56.53 9.13 -25.48
N ALA A 60 55.32 8.65 -25.16
CA ALA A 60 54.26 9.45 -24.58
C ALA A 60 54.66 10.05 -23.23
N PHE A 61 55.26 9.25 -22.34
CA PHE A 61 55.73 9.73 -21.04
C PHE A 61 56.83 10.79 -21.16
N GLN A 62 57.84 10.52 -22.00
CA GLN A 62 58.98 11.42 -22.17
C GLN A 62 58.52 12.79 -22.69
N GLN A 63 57.74 12.80 -23.78
CA GLN A 63 57.32 14.04 -24.41
C GLN A 63 56.24 14.76 -23.60
N CYS A 64 55.38 14.04 -22.88
CA CYS A 64 54.43 14.67 -21.95
C CYS A 64 55.15 15.44 -20.83
N SER A 65 56.18 14.84 -20.24
CA SER A 65 57.01 15.48 -19.20
C SER A 65 57.76 16.73 -19.71
N GLN A 66 57.99 16.80 -21.03
CA GLN A 66 58.63 17.92 -21.72
C GLN A 66 57.65 19.01 -22.17
N GLY A 67 56.35 18.86 -21.92
CA GLY A 67 55.35 19.88 -22.27
C GLY A 67 54.46 19.55 -23.48
N ASN A 68 54.60 18.38 -24.10
CA ASN A 68 53.79 18.01 -25.26
C ASN A 68 52.41 17.49 -24.83
N ILE A 69 51.39 18.33 -24.99
CA ILE A 69 50.00 18.05 -24.57
C ILE A 69 49.42 16.82 -25.31
N LYS A 70 49.68 16.66 -26.61
CA LYS A 70 49.19 15.51 -27.40
C LYS A 70 49.69 14.19 -26.83
N GLN A 71 50.95 14.16 -26.41
CA GLN A 71 51.56 12.98 -25.80
C GLN A 71 51.04 12.71 -24.39
N CYS A 72 50.67 13.76 -23.64
CA CYS A 72 49.91 13.59 -22.41
C CYS A 72 48.52 12.98 -22.66
N GLN A 73 47.84 13.31 -23.77
CA GLN A 73 46.56 12.70 -24.13
C GLN A 73 46.69 11.21 -24.44
N ILE A 74 47.74 10.81 -25.17
CA ILE A 74 48.06 9.39 -25.42
C ILE A 74 48.27 8.67 -24.08
N LEU A 75 49.05 9.25 -23.18
CA LEU A 75 49.32 8.65 -21.86
C LEU A 75 48.04 8.50 -21.02
N ILE A 76 47.13 9.47 -21.10
CA ILE A 76 45.80 9.40 -20.48
C ILE A 76 44.97 8.26 -21.09
N ASN A 77 44.92 8.16 -22.42
CA ASN A 77 44.16 7.10 -23.10
C ASN A 77 44.70 5.70 -22.77
N LEU A 78 46.02 5.54 -22.69
CA LEU A 78 46.65 4.30 -22.22
C LEU A 78 46.29 3.98 -20.76
N CYS A 79 46.22 4.97 -19.88
CA CYS A 79 45.76 4.78 -18.50
C CYS A 79 44.29 4.31 -18.44
N VAL A 80 43.42 4.84 -19.30
CA VAL A 80 42.02 4.41 -19.44
C VAL A 80 41.93 2.96 -19.90
N LEU A 81 42.73 2.56 -20.91
CA LEU A 81 42.82 1.17 -21.41
C LEU A 81 43.40 0.21 -20.38
N GLN A 82 44.37 0.66 -19.59
CA GLN A 82 44.87 -0.02 -18.38
C GLN A 82 43.90 0.06 -17.19
N HIS A 83 42.63 0.40 -17.44
CA HIS A 83 41.56 0.31 -16.46
C HIS A 83 41.80 1.15 -15.19
N TYR A 84 42.51 2.28 -15.33
CA TYR A 84 42.84 3.17 -14.22
C TYR A 84 43.65 2.53 -13.08
N GLU A 85 44.31 1.39 -13.33
CA GLU A 85 45.19 0.76 -12.35
C GLU A 85 46.31 1.74 -11.97
N ARG A 86 46.49 2.01 -10.67
CA ARG A 86 47.50 2.97 -10.20
C ARG A 86 48.73 2.23 -9.68
N GLU A 87 49.72 2.04 -10.55
CA GLU A 87 51.03 1.50 -10.20
C GLU A 87 52.14 2.45 -10.68
N THR A 88 53.30 2.44 -10.03
CA THR A 88 54.36 3.44 -10.26
C THR A 88 54.94 3.44 -11.67
N ASN A 89 54.87 2.32 -12.39
CA ASN A 89 55.50 2.15 -13.71
C ASN A 89 54.49 1.89 -14.84
N ASN A 90 53.20 2.03 -14.58
CA ASN A 90 52.14 1.91 -15.60
C ASN A 90 51.69 3.30 -16.09
N ALA A 91 50.83 3.37 -17.10
CA ALA A 91 50.44 4.64 -17.73
C ALA A 91 49.84 5.65 -16.74
N CYS A 92 49.02 5.21 -15.79
CA CYS A 92 48.41 6.10 -14.80
C CYS A 92 49.43 6.67 -13.82
N GLY A 93 50.35 5.85 -13.29
CA GLY A 93 51.39 6.33 -12.39
C GLY A 93 52.42 7.23 -13.09
N LEU A 94 52.76 6.91 -14.35
CA LEU A 94 53.60 7.75 -15.18
C LEU A 94 52.94 9.08 -15.54
N PHE A 95 51.62 9.10 -15.75
CA PHE A 95 50.87 10.34 -15.92
C PHE A 95 50.92 11.20 -14.68
N ASP A 96 50.71 10.61 -13.50
CA ASP A 96 50.83 11.30 -12.21
C ASP A 96 52.24 11.83 -11.97
N GLU A 97 53.29 11.11 -12.40
CA GLU A 97 54.69 11.54 -12.34
C GLU A 97 54.97 12.68 -13.32
N ALA A 98 54.55 12.57 -14.58
CA ALA A 98 54.70 13.59 -15.60
C ALA A 98 54.02 14.90 -15.18
N ARG A 99 52.82 14.81 -14.58
CA ARG A 99 52.06 15.95 -14.07
C ARG A 99 52.79 16.74 -12.99
N ARG A 100 53.68 16.11 -12.20
CA ARG A 100 54.51 16.83 -11.22
C ARG A 100 55.56 17.72 -11.88
N SER A 101 56.00 17.35 -13.08
CA SER A 101 57.00 18.10 -13.85
C SER A 101 56.36 19.17 -14.72
N PHE A 102 55.25 18.83 -15.38
CA PHE A 102 54.48 19.72 -16.23
C PHE A 102 52.99 19.40 -16.11
N ASN A 103 52.21 20.32 -15.55
CA ASN A 103 50.76 20.16 -15.47
C ASN A 103 50.07 21.17 -16.42
N PRO A 104 49.71 20.76 -17.64
CA PRO A 104 49.03 21.65 -18.59
C PRO A 104 47.63 22.07 -18.13
N TRP A 105 47.07 21.41 -17.11
CA TRP A 105 45.69 21.56 -16.66
C TRP A 105 45.55 22.31 -15.33
N GLN A 106 46.55 23.09 -14.90
CA GLN A 106 46.52 23.82 -13.62
C GLN A 106 45.32 24.78 -13.44
N ILE A 107 44.72 25.24 -14.54
CA ILE A 107 43.59 26.20 -14.55
C ILE A 107 42.29 25.52 -15.03
N THR A 108 42.35 24.23 -15.39
CA THR A 108 41.23 23.49 -16.00
C THR A 108 40.92 22.22 -15.21
N LEU A 109 39.86 21.52 -15.60
CA LEU A 109 39.45 20.26 -14.99
C LEU A 109 40.54 19.19 -15.23
N ASP A 110 40.88 18.41 -14.18
CA ASP A 110 41.72 17.20 -14.33
C ASP A 110 41.10 16.33 -15.43
N PRO A 111 41.86 15.81 -16.41
CA PRO A 111 41.30 15.10 -17.56
C PRO A 111 40.90 13.64 -17.26
N LEU A 112 41.32 13.10 -16.11
CA LEU A 112 41.21 11.68 -15.78
C LEU A 112 40.31 11.46 -14.55
N TYR A 113 40.49 12.26 -13.49
CA TYR A 113 39.80 12.10 -12.21
C TYR A 113 39.02 13.35 -11.78
N PHE A 114 38.14 13.20 -10.80
CA PHE A 114 37.59 14.32 -10.03
C PHE A 114 38.42 14.54 -8.77
N ASN A 115 38.60 15.80 -8.40
CA ASN A 115 39.51 16.20 -7.31
C ASN A 115 38.86 16.13 -5.92
N GLY A 116 37.53 16.12 -5.83
CA GLY A 116 36.79 16.02 -4.55
C GLY A 116 36.33 14.59 -4.22
N ASP A 117 35.97 14.39 -2.95
CA ASP A 117 35.38 13.13 -2.47
C ASP A 117 34.06 12.83 -3.19
N SER A 118 33.78 11.56 -3.49
CA SER A 118 32.61 11.14 -4.27
C SER A 118 31.30 11.69 -3.74
N ASP A 119 31.07 11.68 -2.42
CA ASP A 119 29.81 12.16 -1.84
C ASP A 119 29.66 13.68 -1.97
N SER A 120 30.75 14.42 -1.77
CA SER A 120 30.74 15.88 -1.93
C SER A 120 30.45 16.28 -3.38
N GLU A 121 30.95 15.47 -4.31
CA GLU A 121 30.85 15.71 -5.74
C GLU A 121 29.51 15.25 -6.32
N LEU A 122 28.96 14.13 -5.85
CA LEU A 122 27.63 13.63 -6.24
C LEU A 122 26.50 14.33 -5.48
N GLY A 123 26.75 14.84 -4.27
CA GLY A 123 25.77 15.58 -3.45
C GLY A 123 25.66 17.07 -3.76
N LYS A 124 26.39 17.58 -4.76
CA LYS A 124 26.48 19.03 -5.03
C LYS A 124 25.18 19.60 -5.61
N GLU A 125 24.37 20.24 -4.78
CA GLU A 125 23.04 20.77 -5.15
C GLU A 125 23.08 21.89 -6.21
N VAL A 126 24.14 22.70 -6.25
CA VAL A 126 24.26 23.85 -7.19
C VAL A 126 24.94 23.46 -8.51
N ALA A 127 25.21 22.18 -8.73
CA ALA A 127 25.91 21.74 -9.94
C ALA A 127 25.04 21.79 -11.20
N ILE A 128 23.73 21.55 -11.06
CA ILE A 128 22.75 21.64 -12.15
C ILE A 128 21.60 22.51 -11.63
N THR A 129 21.47 23.70 -12.22
CA THR A 129 20.42 24.68 -11.85
C THR A 129 19.15 24.54 -12.69
N GLN A 130 19.16 23.68 -13.71
CA GLN A 130 18.03 23.39 -14.57
C GLN A 130 16.98 22.57 -13.82
N GLN A 131 15.72 22.95 -13.95
CA GLN A 131 14.58 22.17 -13.47
C GLN A 131 14.07 21.25 -14.58
N TYR A 132 13.97 19.96 -14.26
CA TYR A 132 13.47 18.93 -15.14
C TYR A 132 12.03 18.56 -14.80
N ILE A 133 11.21 18.42 -15.85
CA ILE A 133 9.76 18.23 -15.75
C ILE A 133 9.39 17.09 -16.70
N PHE A 134 8.47 16.21 -16.30
CA PHE A 134 7.93 15.16 -17.16
C PHE A 134 6.83 15.74 -18.06
N ASP A 135 7.20 16.64 -18.96
CA ASP A 135 6.33 17.22 -19.99
C ASP A 135 6.91 17.03 -21.40
N ASN A 136 6.16 17.36 -22.45
CA ASN A 136 6.67 17.27 -23.84
C ASN A 136 7.57 18.46 -24.23
N SER A 137 8.14 19.20 -23.26
CA SER A 137 9.02 20.35 -23.53
C SER A 137 10.50 19.99 -23.47
N ASP A 138 11.39 20.90 -23.90
CA ASP A 138 12.84 20.71 -23.79
C ASP A 138 13.33 20.52 -22.33
N ARG A 139 12.48 20.77 -21.34
CA ARG A 139 12.76 20.55 -19.91
C ARG A 139 12.58 19.10 -19.47
N SER A 140 12.11 18.21 -20.33
CA SER A 140 12.11 16.75 -20.08
C SER A 140 13.35 16.04 -20.62
N VAL A 141 14.25 16.76 -21.30
CA VAL A 141 15.41 16.19 -21.99
C VAL A 141 16.70 16.58 -21.28
N ILE A 142 17.52 15.58 -20.95
CA ILE A 142 18.89 15.79 -20.50
C ILE A 142 19.80 15.73 -21.74
N HIS A 143 20.46 16.83 -22.05
CA HIS A 143 21.45 16.88 -23.13
C HIS A 143 22.78 16.31 -22.65
N LEU A 144 23.16 15.15 -23.20
CA LEU A 144 24.46 14.52 -22.95
C LEU A 144 25.37 14.78 -24.15
N ILE A 145 26.54 15.35 -23.86
CA ILE A 145 27.57 15.65 -24.86
C ILE A 145 28.85 14.92 -24.46
N PHE A 146 29.40 14.17 -25.40
CA PHE A 146 30.63 13.40 -25.20
C PHE A 146 31.76 13.94 -26.07
N ALA A 147 32.98 13.94 -25.54
CA ALA A 147 34.20 14.30 -26.26
C ALA A 147 34.93 13.03 -26.71
N ILE A 148 35.27 12.93 -27.99
CA ILE A 148 36.01 11.79 -28.56
C ILE A 148 37.49 12.19 -28.72
N TYR A 149 38.37 11.28 -28.30
CA TYR A 149 39.79 11.37 -28.55
C TYR A 149 40.24 10.09 -29.24
N ASN A 150 41.06 10.20 -30.28
CA ASN A 150 41.67 9.04 -30.93
C ASN A 150 42.82 8.49 -30.08
N MET A 151 43.35 7.34 -30.49
CA MET A 151 44.45 6.68 -29.78
C MET A 151 45.77 7.44 -29.89
N GLU A 152 45.92 8.28 -30.91
CA GLU A 152 47.04 9.18 -31.14
C GLU A 152 46.96 10.47 -30.30
N GLY A 153 45.92 10.63 -29.48
CA GLY A 153 45.74 11.74 -28.56
C GLY A 153 45.20 13.03 -29.19
N ASP A 154 44.76 12.97 -30.44
CA ASP A 154 44.03 14.07 -31.08
C ASP A 154 42.56 14.05 -30.64
N PHE A 155 41.97 15.25 -30.61
CA PHE A 155 40.55 15.44 -30.30
C PHE A 155 39.73 15.38 -31.59
N ASP A 156 38.83 14.41 -31.69
CA ASP A 156 38.05 14.16 -32.91
C ASP A 156 36.74 14.97 -32.96
N GLY A 157 36.22 15.41 -31.81
CA GLY A 157 35.01 16.25 -31.75
C GLY A 157 34.08 15.93 -30.59
N PHE A 158 32.93 16.61 -30.57
CA PHE A 158 31.82 16.35 -29.66
C PHE A 158 30.65 15.65 -30.37
N PHE A 159 29.88 14.82 -29.68
CA PHE A 159 28.63 14.25 -30.22
C PHE A 159 27.48 14.28 -29.21
N ASP A 160 26.24 14.38 -29.72
CA ASP A 160 24.99 14.28 -28.96
C ASP A 160 24.57 12.80 -28.83
N ALA A 161 24.17 12.40 -27.62
CA ALA A 161 23.73 11.05 -27.30
C ALA A 161 22.45 10.57 -28.05
N LYS A 162 21.71 11.47 -28.72
CA LYS A 162 20.50 11.11 -29.50
C LYS A 162 20.74 10.09 -30.62
N SER A 163 21.96 9.99 -31.12
CA SER A 163 22.40 8.96 -32.06
C SER A 163 23.87 8.67 -31.81
N PHE A 164 24.24 7.41 -31.66
CA PHE A 164 25.64 7.00 -31.55
C PHE A 164 26.17 6.64 -32.94
N PRO A 165 26.97 7.50 -33.61
CA PRO A 165 27.53 7.16 -34.90
C PRO A 165 28.73 6.21 -34.67
N LEU A 166 28.55 4.91 -34.88
CA LEU A 166 29.66 4.02 -35.19
C LEU A 166 30.09 4.27 -36.65
N HIS A 167 30.74 5.41 -36.90
CA HIS A 167 31.27 5.74 -38.22
C HIS A 167 32.63 6.44 -38.11
N PHE A 168 33.59 5.89 -38.86
CA PHE A 168 34.95 6.39 -39.02
C PHE A 168 34.98 7.82 -39.56
N CYS A 169 35.81 8.65 -38.93
CA CYS A 169 36.36 9.97 -39.31
C CYS A 169 35.59 10.83 -40.34
N GLN A 170 35.01 11.96 -39.90
CA GLN A 170 35.51 13.31 -40.22
C GLN A 170 34.60 14.46 -39.71
N ASN A 171 35.29 15.45 -39.14
CA ASN A 171 35.10 16.91 -39.15
C ASN A 171 33.88 17.59 -38.48
N ASP A 172 34.25 18.29 -37.39
CA ASP A 172 33.99 19.70 -37.05
C ASP A 172 32.91 20.10 -36.00
N VAL A 173 33.38 21.02 -35.14
CA VAL A 173 32.72 22.03 -34.27
C VAL A 173 32.54 21.75 -32.75
N GLN A 174 32.91 22.80 -31.98
CA GLN A 174 32.97 23.06 -30.52
C GLN A 174 31.58 23.47 -29.91
N PRO A 175 31.36 23.77 -28.60
CA PRO A 175 32.03 23.45 -27.31
C PRO A 175 31.11 22.96 -26.12
N GLY A 176 31.68 22.22 -25.14
CA GLY A 176 31.69 22.58 -23.69
C GLY A 176 30.65 22.05 -22.66
N ALA A 177 31.00 20.97 -21.91
CA ALA A 177 31.06 20.82 -20.43
C ALA A 177 30.96 19.32 -19.97
N PRO A 178 31.84 18.79 -19.07
CA PRO A 178 31.91 17.33 -18.83
C PRO A 178 31.10 16.79 -17.63
N TYR A 179 30.36 15.70 -17.87
CA TYR A 179 29.69 14.83 -16.88
C TYR A 179 30.64 13.80 -16.22
N ARG A 180 30.17 13.11 -15.17
CA ARG A 180 30.92 12.22 -14.25
C ARG A 180 30.68 10.73 -14.56
N PHE A 181 31.75 9.93 -14.61
CA PHE A 181 31.69 8.47 -14.83
C PHE A 181 32.20 7.72 -13.59
N GLY A 182 31.54 6.64 -13.23
CA GLY A 182 31.93 5.66 -12.22
C GLY A 182 32.06 4.28 -12.86
N ARG A 183 32.97 3.46 -12.34
CA ARG A 183 33.25 2.09 -12.83
C ARG A 183 33.30 1.11 -11.67
N ARG A 184 33.04 -0.18 -11.94
CA ARG A 184 33.33 -1.32 -11.05
C ARG A 184 34.27 -2.34 -11.72
N SER A 185 35.11 -2.97 -10.89
CA SER A 185 35.69 -4.34 -10.99
C SER A 185 37.24 -4.45 -11.01
N GLY A 186 37.79 -5.40 -10.23
CA GLY A 186 39.03 -6.11 -10.57
C GLY A 186 40.35 -5.85 -9.81
N ALA A 187 40.39 -6.08 -8.49
CA ALA A 187 41.58 -6.29 -7.63
C ALA A 187 42.70 -5.23 -7.48
N ASN A 188 43.13 -4.53 -8.53
CA ASN A 188 44.10 -3.42 -8.49
C ASN A 188 43.61 -2.14 -9.21
N SER A 189 42.38 -2.18 -9.71
CA SER A 189 41.68 -1.09 -10.37
C SER A 189 40.77 -0.31 -9.41
N VAL A 190 40.39 0.89 -9.82
CA VAL A 190 39.51 1.83 -9.12
C VAL A 190 38.12 1.22 -8.80
N ASN A 191 37.57 1.48 -7.59
CA ASN A 191 36.20 1.15 -7.12
C ASN A 191 35.85 -0.35 -7.04
N ARG A 192 36.58 -1.10 -6.20
CA ARG A 192 36.47 -2.57 -6.03
C ARG A 192 35.29 -3.06 -5.18
N LEU A 193 34.78 -2.28 -4.22
CA LEU A 193 33.75 -2.71 -3.26
C LEU A 193 32.48 -1.87 -3.41
N ALA A 194 31.37 -2.51 -3.78
CA ALA A 194 30.08 -1.86 -4.05
C ALA A 194 29.39 -1.24 -2.82
N LYS A 195 29.89 -1.50 -1.60
CA LYS A 195 29.12 -1.23 -0.38
C LYS A 195 29.30 0.17 0.22
N GLU A 196 30.26 0.97 -0.25
CA GLU A 196 30.54 2.28 0.35
C GLU A 196 30.78 3.34 -0.75
N GLN A 197 29.74 4.11 -1.06
CA GLN A 197 29.76 5.21 -2.05
C GLN A 197 30.84 6.25 -1.72
N ASN A 198 31.13 6.46 -0.44
CA ASN A 198 32.13 7.39 0.10
C ASN A 198 33.58 7.05 -0.33
N ARG A 199 33.82 5.86 -0.90
CA ARG A 199 35.15 5.41 -1.37
C ARG A 199 35.28 5.38 -2.89
N TRP A 200 34.29 5.89 -3.62
CA TRP A 200 34.35 5.92 -5.07
C TRP A 200 35.34 6.98 -5.56
N ILE A 201 36.17 6.62 -6.52
CA ILE A 201 36.96 7.54 -7.34
C ILE A 201 36.18 7.73 -8.64
N LEU A 202 35.76 8.96 -8.89
CA LEU A 202 35.04 9.33 -10.09
C LEU A 202 36.05 9.57 -11.24
N THR A 203 35.76 9.04 -12.42
CA THR A 203 36.57 9.15 -13.64
C THR A 203 35.87 9.99 -14.71
N ARG A 204 36.63 10.56 -15.64
CA ARG A 204 36.11 11.46 -16.70
C ARG A 204 36.09 10.88 -18.11
N ARG A 205 36.83 9.78 -18.32
CA ARG A 205 36.91 9.09 -19.61
C ARG A 205 36.39 7.68 -19.46
N PHE A 206 36.11 7.04 -20.57
CA PHE A 206 35.76 5.63 -20.65
C PHE A 206 35.85 5.21 -22.13
N PHE A 207 35.80 3.91 -22.39
CA PHE A 207 35.71 3.36 -23.74
C PHE A 207 34.53 2.38 -23.80
N LEU A 208 33.98 2.11 -24.98
CA LEU A 208 32.88 1.13 -25.13
C LEU A 208 33.39 -0.22 -25.62
N LEU A 209 34.42 -0.20 -26.46
CA LEU A 209 35.01 -1.37 -27.09
C LEU A 209 36.53 -1.19 -27.11
N ASP A 210 37.25 -2.25 -26.80
CA ASP A 210 38.68 -2.37 -26.99
C ASP A 210 39.00 -3.75 -27.57
N ASP A 211 39.33 -3.76 -28.85
CA ASP A 211 39.74 -4.94 -29.63
C ASP A 211 41.21 -4.84 -30.09
N PHE A 212 41.89 -3.75 -29.75
CA PHE A 212 43.19 -3.39 -30.32
C PHE A 212 44.32 -3.42 -29.28
N SER A 213 44.03 -3.08 -28.03
CA SER A 213 45.06 -3.04 -26.99
C SER A 213 45.51 -4.45 -26.56
N ILE A 214 44.66 -5.46 -26.75
CA ILE A 214 44.84 -6.83 -26.25
C ILE A 214 44.95 -7.85 -27.40
N THR A 215 46.16 -8.00 -27.95
CA THR A 215 46.45 -8.97 -29.04
C THR A 215 47.28 -10.15 -28.54
N THR A 216 46.79 -11.38 -28.67
CA THR A 216 47.58 -12.60 -28.36
C THR A 216 48.07 -13.30 -29.64
N LYS A 217 49.03 -14.21 -29.50
CA LYS A 217 49.49 -15.09 -30.60
C LYS A 217 48.42 -16.10 -31.06
N ASN A 218 47.39 -16.36 -30.25
CA ASN A 218 46.34 -17.37 -30.50
C ASN A 218 44.91 -16.77 -30.64
N GLY A 219 44.77 -15.44 -30.69
CA GLY A 219 43.47 -14.74 -30.78
C GLY A 219 43.48 -13.31 -30.21
N SER A 220 42.52 -12.48 -30.60
CA SER A 220 42.32 -11.13 -30.01
C SER A 220 41.26 -11.21 -28.92
N VAL A 221 41.54 -10.70 -27.71
CA VAL A 221 40.50 -10.55 -26.67
C VAL A 221 39.81 -9.22 -26.89
N VAL A 222 38.48 -9.24 -26.85
CA VAL A 222 37.66 -8.04 -27.02
C VAL A 222 37.05 -7.69 -25.67
N ARG A 223 37.34 -6.49 -25.18
CA ARG A 223 36.72 -5.94 -23.98
C ARG A 223 35.59 -5.02 -24.39
N VAL A 224 34.38 -5.26 -23.87
CA VAL A 224 33.17 -4.51 -24.21
C VAL A 224 32.46 -4.02 -22.94
N ALA A 225 31.87 -2.84 -23.01
CA ALA A 225 30.95 -2.34 -21.98
C ALA A 225 29.64 -3.14 -22.04
N SER A 226 29.43 -4.04 -21.08
CA SER A 226 28.30 -4.97 -21.08
C SER A 226 27.07 -4.42 -20.38
N HIS A 227 27.25 -3.69 -19.26
CA HIS A 227 26.16 -3.02 -18.56
C HIS A 227 26.51 -1.56 -18.35
N VAL A 228 25.67 -0.67 -18.88
CA VAL A 228 25.80 0.78 -18.72
C VAL A 228 24.56 1.28 -17.98
N LYS A 229 24.74 1.75 -16.75
CA LYS A 229 23.67 2.31 -15.91
C LYS A 229 23.84 3.80 -15.74
N PHE A 230 22.85 4.58 -16.14
CA PHE A 230 22.85 6.02 -15.94
C PHE A 230 22.01 6.38 -14.71
N HIS A 231 22.64 6.88 -13.66
CA HIS A 231 21.98 7.21 -12.40
C HIS A 231 21.64 8.70 -12.33
N ILE A 232 20.37 8.99 -12.10
CA ILE A 232 19.84 10.35 -11.91
C ILE A 232 19.21 10.42 -10.53
N TRP A 233 19.75 11.31 -9.68
CA TRP A 233 19.28 11.48 -8.31
C TRP A 233 18.56 12.82 -8.14
N PHE A 234 17.35 12.82 -7.58
CA PHE A 234 16.59 14.06 -7.35
C PHE A 234 16.95 14.71 -6.01
N GLN A 235 16.99 16.05 -5.99
CA GLN A 235 17.19 16.82 -4.77
C GLN A 235 15.94 16.78 -3.86
N LYS A 236 16.15 16.95 -2.55
CA LYS A 236 15.08 16.88 -1.54
C LYS A 236 14.15 18.10 -1.54
N ASN A 237 14.72 19.30 -1.70
CA ASN A 237 14.01 20.58 -1.53
C ASN A 237 13.85 21.36 -2.85
N GLY A 238 14.34 20.81 -3.96
CA GLY A 238 14.39 21.47 -5.25
C GLY A 238 13.43 20.82 -6.24
N ASP A 239 12.34 21.50 -6.58
CA ASP A 239 11.35 20.99 -7.53
C ASP A 239 11.98 20.80 -8.91
N GLY A 240 12.05 19.55 -9.36
CA GLY A 240 12.68 19.18 -10.63
C GLY A 240 14.22 19.33 -10.66
N LEU A 241 14.86 19.68 -9.54
CA LEU A 241 16.32 19.77 -9.46
C LEU A 241 16.91 18.38 -9.22
N ILE A 242 17.99 18.08 -9.95
CA ILE A 242 18.73 16.83 -9.83
C ILE A 242 20.13 17.10 -9.26
N HIS A 243 20.65 16.12 -8.53
CA HIS A 243 22.07 16.01 -8.26
C HIS A 243 22.83 15.66 -9.54
N PRO A 244 24.15 15.91 -9.61
CA PRO A 244 25.00 15.48 -10.71
C PRO A 244 24.76 14.00 -11.07
N PRO A 245 24.29 13.69 -12.28
CA PRO A 245 24.11 12.31 -12.68
C PRO A 245 25.47 11.65 -12.90
N TYR A 246 25.52 10.33 -12.74
CA TYR A 246 26.72 9.55 -12.97
C TYR A 246 26.40 8.28 -13.75
N ILE A 247 27.35 7.84 -14.59
CA ILE A 247 27.24 6.59 -15.35
C ILE A 247 28.06 5.52 -14.64
N GLU A 248 27.48 4.35 -14.39
CA GLU A 248 28.16 3.15 -13.92
C GLU A 248 28.35 2.20 -15.11
N ILE A 249 29.60 1.81 -15.41
CA ILE A 249 29.94 0.92 -16.52
C ILE A 249 30.59 -0.36 -15.99
N ASP A 250 29.98 -1.49 -16.33
CA ASP A 250 30.56 -2.82 -16.18
C ASP A 250 31.13 -3.29 -17.52
N TYR A 251 32.36 -3.80 -17.49
CA TYR A 251 33.06 -4.31 -18.66
C TYR A 251 33.19 -5.82 -18.58
N ASN A 252 33.01 -6.46 -19.74
CA ASN A 252 33.21 -7.89 -19.90
C ASN A 252 34.33 -8.18 -20.92
N ASP A 253 35.15 -9.17 -20.61
CA ASP A 253 36.27 -9.61 -21.45
C ASP A 253 35.86 -10.89 -22.17
N ASN A 254 35.70 -10.82 -23.49
CA ASN A 254 35.31 -11.96 -24.31
C ASN A 254 36.50 -12.47 -25.13
N PHE A 255 36.70 -13.79 -25.09
CA PHE A 255 37.77 -14.49 -25.79
C PHE A 255 37.34 -14.98 -27.18
N GLU A 256 36.03 -14.94 -27.48
CA GLU A 256 35.46 -15.32 -28.78
C GLU A 256 34.71 -14.13 -29.41
N ARG A 257 34.70 -14.00 -30.75
CA ARG A 257 33.92 -12.98 -31.46
C ARG A 257 32.44 -13.36 -31.54
N THR A 258 31.81 -13.57 -30.38
CA THR A 258 30.36 -13.77 -30.27
C THR A 258 29.66 -12.42 -30.09
N THR A 259 28.41 -12.34 -30.54
CA THR A 259 27.56 -11.16 -30.31
C THR A 259 27.29 -11.04 -28.81
N VAL A 260 27.87 -10.02 -28.17
CA VAL A 260 27.64 -9.73 -26.75
C VAL A 260 26.45 -8.78 -26.65
N GLU A 261 25.44 -9.16 -25.89
CA GLU A 261 24.29 -8.32 -25.57
C GLU A 261 24.71 -7.25 -24.56
N SER A 262 24.67 -5.98 -24.96
CA SER A 262 24.93 -4.84 -24.08
C SER A 262 23.61 -4.27 -23.56
N SER A 263 23.46 -4.13 -22.24
CA SER A 263 22.27 -3.50 -21.64
C SER A 263 22.54 -2.04 -21.28
N PHE A 264 21.66 -1.15 -21.70
CA PHE A 264 21.61 0.23 -21.22
C PHE A 264 20.40 0.42 -20.31
N GLN A 265 20.61 0.97 -19.11
CA GLN A 265 19.54 1.23 -18.14
C GLN A 265 19.67 2.65 -17.59
N VAL A 266 18.56 3.36 -17.44
CA VAL A 266 18.51 4.61 -16.68
C VAL A 266 17.85 4.34 -15.33
N VAL A 267 18.51 4.71 -14.25
CA VAL A 267 18.08 4.51 -12.88
C VAL A 267 17.76 5.87 -12.28
N TYR A 268 16.49 6.07 -11.93
CA TYR A 268 16.02 7.25 -11.22
C TYR A 268 15.96 6.96 -9.73
N GLY A 269 16.74 7.71 -8.95
CA GLY A 269 16.86 7.56 -7.51
C GLY A 269 16.38 8.79 -6.74
N ARG A 270 15.75 8.55 -5.59
CA ARG A 270 15.55 9.56 -4.56
C ARG A 270 15.89 8.90 -3.22
N ASP A 271 16.56 9.65 -2.34
CA ASP A 271 16.84 9.17 -0.99
C ASP A 271 15.56 8.68 -0.30
N PRO A 272 15.44 7.38 0.05
CA PRO A 272 14.22 6.77 0.58
C PRO A 272 13.87 7.21 2.02
N GLY A 273 14.82 7.88 2.69
CA GLY A 273 14.80 8.15 4.12
C GLY A 273 13.54 8.79 4.74
N PRO A 274 12.74 9.64 4.05
CA PRO A 274 11.50 10.15 4.61
C PRO A 274 10.37 9.10 4.61
N PHE A 275 10.19 8.38 3.49
CA PHE A 275 8.98 7.60 3.26
C PHE A 275 8.92 6.31 4.08
N ASP A 276 10.02 5.53 4.09
CA ASP A 276 10.10 4.30 4.87
C ASP A 276 9.96 4.60 6.37
N ARG A 277 10.53 5.73 6.80
CA ARG A 277 10.42 6.22 8.18
C ARG A 277 9.00 6.68 8.50
N ASP A 278 8.32 7.38 7.60
CA ASP A 278 6.94 7.83 7.83
C ASP A 278 5.96 6.65 7.90
N LEU A 279 6.18 5.60 7.08
CA LEU A 279 5.45 4.33 7.17
C LEU A 279 5.71 3.64 8.52
N GLU A 280 6.98 3.52 8.92
CA GLU A 280 7.38 2.92 10.20
C GLU A 280 6.75 3.68 11.38
N ILE A 281 6.81 5.03 11.38
CA ILE A 281 6.18 5.88 12.39
C ILE A 281 4.67 5.66 12.42
N THR A 282 4.01 5.62 11.25
CA THR A 282 2.56 5.43 11.16
C THR A 282 2.15 4.10 11.78
N MET A 283 2.87 3.01 11.46
CA MET A 283 2.59 1.69 12.04
C MET A 283 2.90 1.65 13.53
N PHE A 284 3.98 2.30 13.97
CA PHE A 284 4.35 2.39 15.38
C PHE A 284 3.32 3.18 16.22
N VAL A 285 2.60 4.13 15.62
CA VAL A 285 1.55 4.90 16.31
C VAL A 285 0.20 4.16 16.29
N ILE A 286 -0.21 3.59 15.15
CA ILE A 286 -1.55 3.00 15.02
C ILE A 286 -1.65 1.63 15.71
N CYS A 287 -0.61 0.80 15.70
CA CYS A 287 -0.65 -0.54 16.33
C CYS A 287 -0.89 -0.48 17.87
N PRO A 288 -0.24 0.39 18.66
CA PRO A 288 -0.58 0.52 20.08
C PRO A 288 -2.00 1.02 20.31
N ILE A 289 -2.49 1.91 19.43
CA ILE A 289 -3.89 2.40 19.49
C ILE A 289 -4.86 1.25 19.21
N SER A 290 -4.55 0.34 18.28
CA SER A 290 -5.39 -0.84 18.02
C SER A 290 -5.47 -1.76 19.24
N VAL A 291 -4.35 -1.99 19.95
CA VAL A 291 -4.32 -2.79 21.18
C VAL A 291 -5.21 -2.18 22.26
N ILE A 292 -5.14 -0.86 22.45
CA ILE A 292 -6.00 -0.15 23.42
C ILE A 292 -7.47 -0.30 23.01
N TRP A 293 -7.78 -0.10 21.72
CA TRP A 293 -9.15 -0.25 21.21
C TRP A 293 -9.69 -1.67 21.34
N ALA A 294 -8.85 -2.69 21.09
CA ALA A 294 -9.18 -4.10 21.28
C ALA A 294 -9.46 -4.42 22.75
N ALA A 295 -8.67 -3.86 23.67
CA ALA A 295 -8.88 -3.99 25.11
C ALA A 295 -10.20 -3.36 25.55
N LEU A 296 -10.52 -2.16 25.08
CA LEU A 296 -11.80 -1.50 25.35
C LEU A 296 -12.98 -2.32 24.78
N SER A 297 -12.85 -2.82 23.56
CA SER A 297 -13.88 -3.66 22.91
C SER A 297 -14.10 -4.98 23.65
N ALA A 298 -13.03 -5.64 24.11
CA ALA A 298 -13.10 -6.86 24.91
C ALA A 298 -13.72 -6.60 26.29
N TYR A 299 -13.38 -5.48 26.91
CA TYR A 299 -13.97 -5.05 28.18
C TYR A 299 -15.46 -4.74 28.04
N SER A 300 -15.86 -3.97 27.01
CA SER A 300 -17.26 -3.71 26.66
C SER A 300 -18.02 -5.02 26.49
N TRP A 301 -17.51 -5.92 25.65
CA TRP A 301 -18.11 -7.23 25.42
C TRP A 301 -18.29 -8.04 26.71
N GLY A 302 -17.31 -8.01 27.62
CA GLY A 302 -17.40 -8.66 28.92
C GLY A 302 -18.54 -8.12 29.78
N ARG A 303 -18.68 -6.78 29.83
CA ARG A 303 -19.76 -6.11 30.56
C ARG A 303 -21.14 -6.36 29.94
N ARG A 304 -21.25 -6.29 28.61
CA ARG A 304 -22.46 -6.64 27.85
C ARG A 304 -22.89 -8.10 28.02
N ASN A 305 -22.02 -8.97 28.53
CA ASN A 305 -22.35 -10.35 28.89
C ASN A 305 -22.53 -10.58 30.40
N GLY A 306 -22.49 -9.53 31.22
CA GLY A 306 -22.72 -9.63 32.67
C GLY A 306 -21.58 -10.28 33.45
N LYS A 307 -20.36 -10.31 32.90
CA LYS A 307 -19.23 -10.90 33.62
C LYS A 307 -18.77 -10.02 34.76
N VAL A 308 -18.59 -10.64 35.93
CA VAL A 308 -18.12 -9.98 37.16
C VAL A 308 -16.61 -9.72 37.12
N SER A 309 -15.83 -10.61 36.48
CA SER A 309 -14.38 -10.48 36.35
C SER A 309 -14.00 -10.03 34.94
N ALA A 310 -13.23 -8.95 34.83
CA ALA A 310 -12.72 -8.44 33.56
C ALA A 310 -11.71 -9.37 32.88
N VAL A 311 -10.98 -10.17 33.66
CA VAL A 311 -9.88 -11.04 33.20
C VAL A 311 -10.26 -12.51 33.40
N ASP A 312 -11.01 -13.07 32.46
CA ASP A 312 -11.30 -14.50 32.33
C ASP A 312 -10.75 -15.02 30.99
N ALA A 313 -10.50 -16.33 30.87
CA ALA A 313 -9.95 -16.96 29.67
C ALA A 313 -10.75 -16.62 28.40
N SER A 314 -12.08 -16.57 28.52
CA SER A 314 -12.97 -16.21 27.42
C SER A 314 -12.89 -14.71 27.05
N SER A 315 -12.58 -13.83 28.00
CA SER A 315 -12.32 -12.40 27.74
C SER A 315 -10.94 -12.19 27.10
N VAL A 316 -9.92 -12.96 27.52
CA VAL A 316 -8.60 -12.96 26.90
C VAL A 316 -8.68 -13.46 25.44
N LEU A 317 -9.43 -14.53 25.18
CA LEU A 317 -9.65 -15.01 23.82
C LEU A 317 -10.34 -13.93 22.96
N LYS A 318 -11.34 -13.23 23.50
CA LYS A 318 -12.00 -12.14 22.78
C LYS A 318 -11.07 -10.96 22.51
N LEU A 319 -10.20 -10.61 23.44
CA LEU A 319 -9.15 -9.61 23.23
C LEU A 319 -8.26 -9.99 22.04
N VAL A 320 -7.76 -11.23 22.00
CA VAL A 320 -6.93 -11.72 20.89
C VAL A 320 -7.70 -11.66 19.55
N LEU A 321 -8.95 -12.09 19.53
CA LEU A 321 -9.77 -12.05 18.32
C LEU A 321 -10.05 -10.62 17.83
N TYR A 322 -10.34 -9.68 18.75
CA TYR A 322 -10.51 -8.28 18.40
C TYR A 322 -9.20 -7.68 17.88
N GLU A 323 -8.08 -7.99 18.53
CA GLU A 323 -6.77 -7.49 18.10
C GLU A 323 -6.39 -8.02 16.72
N CYS A 324 -6.57 -9.31 16.45
CA CYS A 324 -6.33 -9.87 15.11
C CYS A 324 -7.21 -9.21 14.05
N ALA A 325 -8.48 -8.93 14.34
CA ALA A 325 -9.38 -8.27 13.40
C ALA A 325 -8.97 -6.81 13.15
N LEU A 326 -8.67 -6.05 14.19
CA LEU A 326 -8.28 -4.64 14.11
C LEU A 326 -6.92 -4.47 13.44
N LEU A 327 -5.93 -5.29 13.79
CA LEU A 327 -4.63 -5.28 13.12
C LEU A 327 -4.80 -5.57 11.63
N GLY A 328 -5.62 -6.57 11.27
CA GLY A 328 -5.92 -6.88 9.87
C GLY A 328 -6.41 -5.66 9.10
N ASP A 329 -7.39 -4.92 9.66
CA ASP A 329 -7.91 -3.70 9.06
C ASP A 329 -6.86 -2.56 9.03
N VAL A 330 -6.05 -2.39 10.09
CA VAL A 330 -4.98 -1.37 10.16
C VAL A 330 -3.92 -1.61 9.09
N PHE A 331 -3.37 -2.84 9.02
CA PHE A 331 -2.39 -3.21 8.00
C PHE A 331 -2.98 -3.01 6.60
N PHE A 332 -4.22 -3.44 6.40
CA PHE A 332 -4.89 -3.27 5.11
C PHE A 332 -5.02 -1.80 4.72
N ILE A 333 -5.57 -0.94 5.59
CA ILE A 333 -5.80 0.47 5.30
C ILE A 333 -4.47 1.20 5.07
N VAL A 334 -3.49 1.02 5.94
CA VAL A 334 -2.20 1.73 5.81
C VAL A 334 -1.50 1.30 4.53
N VAL A 335 -1.37 0.00 4.27
CA VAL A 335 -0.69 -0.48 3.06
C VAL A 335 -1.47 -0.10 1.79
N ALA A 336 -2.81 -0.17 1.81
CA ALA A 336 -3.65 0.25 0.70
C ALA A 336 -3.49 1.74 0.39
N VAL A 337 -3.61 2.60 1.40
CA VAL A 337 -3.49 4.06 1.25
C VAL A 337 -2.10 4.41 0.74
N VAL A 338 -1.06 3.81 1.32
CA VAL A 338 0.33 4.07 0.94
C VAL A 338 0.62 3.58 -0.48
N ALA A 339 0.16 2.38 -0.85
CA ALA A 339 0.32 1.84 -2.20
C ALA A 339 -0.45 2.65 -3.26
N CYS A 340 -1.68 3.04 -2.96
CA CYS A 340 -2.47 3.91 -3.82
C CYS A 340 -1.80 5.27 -3.96
N TRP A 341 -1.41 5.88 -2.84
CA TRP A 341 -0.74 7.17 -2.83
C TRP A 341 0.54 7.13 -3.66
N THR A 342 1.44 6.16 -3.45
CA THR A 342 2.69 6.07 -4.23
C THR A 342 2.41 5.87 -5.72
N THR A 343 1.52 4.93 -6.06
CA THR A 343 1.22 4.58 -7.46
C THR A 343 0.55 5.74 -8.19
N PHE A 344 -0.53 6.29 -7.63
CA PHE A 344 -1.29 7.35 -8.31
C PHE A 344 -0.62 8.71 -8.22
N SER A 345 0.13 9.01 -7.15
CA SER A 345 0.95 10.21 -7.12
C SER A 345 2.03 10.12 -8.18
N TYR A 346 2.73 8.98 -8.30
CA TYR A 346 3.71 8.73 -9.36
C TYR A 346 3.09 8.89 -10.76
N LYS A 347 1.90 8.33 -10.99
CA LYS A 347 1.15 8.52 -12.25
C LYS A 347 0.72 9.96 -12.50
N SER A 348 0.35 10.70 -11.46
CA SER A 348 -0.07 12.11 -11.57
C SER A 348 1.10 13.10 -11.58
N GLN A 349 2.36 12.62 -11.57
CA GLN A 349 3.54 13.49 -11.64
C GLN A 349 3.58 14.22 -12.99
N THR A 350 3.31 15.53 -12.93
CA THR A 350 3.81 16.53 -13.89
C THR A 350 4.98 17.32 -13.27
N TYR A 351 5.06 17.36 -11.94
CA TYR A 351 6.19 17.76 -11.09
C TYR A 351 6.16 16.90 -9.81
N VAL A 352 7.22 16.87 -9.00
CA VAL A 352 7.26 16.07 -7.76
C VAL A 352 6.74 16.88 -6.56
N PHE A 353 5.49 16.67 -6.13
CA PHE A 353 4.91 17.36 -4.96
C PHE A 353 4.06 16.46 -4.04
N TYR A 354 3.96 16.86 -2.76
CA TYR A 354 3.04 16.36 -1.71
C TYR A 354 2.23 17.53 -1.13
N LYS A 355 0.95 17.31 -0.79
CA LYS A 355 0.13 18.28 -0.03
C LYS A 355 -0.84 17.56 0.92
N LEU A 356 -0.76 17.89 2.22
CA LEU A 356 -1.68 17.46 3.27
C LEU A 356 -2.89 18.41 3.35
N LEU A 357 -4.08 17.88 3.64
CA LEU A 357 -5.31 18.62 3.95
C LEU A 357 -5.64 18.53 5.46
N SER A 358 -6.27 19.56 6.01
CA SER A 358 -6.89 19.51 7.35
C SER A 358 -8.31 20.09 7.35
N GLU A 359 -9.14 19.57 8.26
CA GLU A 359 -10.59 19.78 8.45
C GLU A 359 -10.96 20.71 9.64
N ARG A 360 -12.29 20.98 9.76
CA ARG A 360 -13.16 21.27 10.95
C ARG A 360 -13.84 22.67 10.93
N GLN A 361 -15.06 22.94 11.43
CA GLN A 361 -16.10 22.22 12.23
C GLN A 361 -17.44 23.00 12.22
N GLU A 362 -18.56 22.26 12.42
CA GLU A 362 -19.87 22.51 13.10
C GLU A 362 -20.28 23.91 13.65
N GLN A 363 -21.60 24.28 13.66
CA GLN A 363 -22.62 23.96 14.70
C GLN A 363 -23.96 24.80 14.66
N ALA A 364 -25.08 24.11 14.97
CA ALA A 364 -26.33 24.43 15.73
C ALA A 364 -27.20 25.72 15.57
N SER A 365 -28.55 25.58 15.62
CA SER A 365 -29.44 26.03 16.75
C SER A 365 -30.97 25.81 16.51
N GLU A 366 -31.74 25.82 17.62
CA GLU A 366 -33.04 25.22 18.04
C GLU A 366 -34.38 25.98 17.78
N ARG A 367 -35.55 25.30 18.01
CA ARG A 367 -36.74 25.63 18.92
C ARG A 367 -38.13 25.18 18.35
N PRO A 368 -39.27 25.16 19.10
CA PRO A 368 -39.63 24.55 20.40
C PRO A 368 -40.95 23.69 20.37
N THR A 369 -41.43 23.26 21.54
CA THR A 369 -42.42 22.18 21.89
C THR A 369 -43.91 22.57 22.04
N SER A 370 -44.81 21.56 22.01
CA SER A 370 -46.24 21.63 22.40
C SER A 370 -46.69 20.34 23.13
N ARG A 371 -47.60 20.46 24.11
CA ARG A 371 -48.10 19.43 25.06
C ARG A 371 -49.53 18.97 24.73
N ASP A 372 -49.90 17.71 25.00
CA ASP A 372 -50.89 17.32 26.04
C ASP A 372 -51.35 15.83 26.06
N ILE A 373 -51.38 15.28 27.28
CA ILE A 373 -52.33 14.36 27.96
C ILE A 373 -52.69 12.99 27.34
N SER A 374 -52.19 11.94 28.01
CA SER A 374 -52.47 10.51 27.81
C SER A 374 -53.79 10.04 28.46
N ARG A 375 -54.54 9.15 27.80
CA ARG A 375 -55.63 8.35 28.40
C ARG A 375 -55.38 6.87 28.14
N GLU A 376 -55.35 6.07 29.20
CA GLU A 376 -55.11 4.63 29.14
C GLU A 376 -56.31 3.87 28.56
N VAL A 377 -56.04 3.01 27.57
CA VAL A 377 -56.99 2.03 27.02
C VAL A 377 -56.40 0.64 27.22
N LYS A 378 -57.19 -0.25 27.83
CA LYS A 378 -56.85 -1.65 28.10
C LYS A 378 -56.64 -2.43 26.80
N GLN A 379 -55.53 -3.18 26.75
CA GLN A 379 -55.05 -3.92 25.58
C GLN A 379 -55.49 -5.40 25.64
N GLU A 380 -56.03 -5.92 24.54
CA GLU A 380 -56.30 -7.36 24.35
C GLU A 380 -55.06 -8.08 23.79
N ALA A 381 -54.93 -9.38 24.09
CA ALA A 381 -53.76 -10.18 23.75
C ALA A 381 -53.58 -10.36 22.22
N PRO A 382 -52.35 -10.27 21.69
CA PRO A 382 -52.10 -10.33 20.25
C PRO A 382 -52.26 -11.74 19.65
N VAL A 383 -52.72 -11.80 18.41
CA VAL A 383 -52.90 -13.03 17.60
C VAL A 383 -51.57 -13.46 16.97
N ILE A 384 -51.26 -14.76 16.98
CA ILE A 384 -49.93 -15.33 16.62
C ILE A 384 -49.44 -15.02 15.20
N TRP A 385 -50.34 -14.77 14.23
CA TRP A 385 -49.94 -14.48 12.84
C TRP A 385 -49.09 -13.21 12.72
N ARG A 386 -49.30 -12.23 13.60
CA ARG A 386 -48.52 -11.00 13.63
C ARG A 386 -47.06 -11.29 13.98
N THR A 387 -46.81 -12.22 14.90
CA THR A 387 -45.45 -12.65 15.26
C THR A 387 -44.74 -13.33 14.09
N TYR A 388 -45.45 -14.18 13.33
CA TYR A 388 -44.88 -14.80 12.14
C TYR A 388 -44.53 -13.77 11.05
N LEU A 389 -45.39 -12.77 10.85
CA LEU A 389 -45.13 -11.69 9.90
C LEU A 389 -43.86 -10.91 10.26
N ILE A 390 -43.74 -10.45 11.51
CA ILE A 390 -42.55 -9.74 12.00
C ILE A 390 -41.30 -10.62 11.92
N ALA A 391 -41.40 -11.91 12.26
CA ALA A 391 -40.27 -12.83 12.20
C ALA A 391 -39.79 -13.07 10.75
N ASN A 392 -40.70 -13.11 9.77
CA ASN A 392 -40.35 -13.24 8.36
C ASN A 392 -39.61 -12.00 7.84
N GLU A 393 -40.16 -10.81 8.10
CA GLU A 393 -39.51 -9.56 7.68
C GLU A 393 -38.14 -9.39 8.34
N TRP A 394 -38.01 -9.76 9.62
CA TRP A 394 -36.71 -9.82 10.29
C TRP A 394 -35.74 -10.80 9.61
N ASN A 395 -36.21 -11.97 9.14
CA ASN A 395 -35.40 -12.95 8.43
C ASN A 395 -34.93 -12.42 7.06
N GLU A 396 -35.77 -11.65 6.36
CA GLU A 396 -35.41 -11.00 5.09
C GLU A 396 -34.32 -9.93 5.28
N LEU A 397 -34.46 -9.08 6.29
CA LEU A 397 -33.48 -8.02 6.62
C LEU A 397 -32.07 -8.57 6.92
N GLN A 398 -31.94 -9.80 7.41
CA GLN A 398 -30.63 -10.42 7.68
C GLN A 398 -29.74 -10.55 6.44
N ARG A 399 -30.34 -10.65 5.25
CA ARG A 399 -29.63 -10.80 3.97
C ARG A 399 -29.43 -9.49 3.24
N TYR A 400 -30.03 -8.40 3.73
CA TYR A 400 -29.94 -7.09 3.10
C TYR A 400 -28.52 -6.52 3.24
N ARG A 401 -27.93 -6.07 2.12
CA ARG A 401 -26.56 -5.54 2.05
C ARG A 401 -26.52 -4.25 1.26
N LYS A 402 -25.55 -3.39 1.62
CA LYS A 402 -25.29 -2.12 0.93
C LYS A 402 -24.56 -2.30 -0.40
N THR A 403 -23.78 -3.38 -0.53
CA THR A 403 -23.05 -3.69 -1.77
C THR A 403 -23.40 -5.09 -2.29
N ARG A 404 -23.38 -5.26 -3.62
CA ARG A 404 -23.67 -6.54 -4.29
C ARG A 404 -22.41 -7.09 -4.94
N LEU A 405 -21.88 -8.19 -4.39
CA LEU A 405 -20.67 -8.84 -4.90
C LEU A 405 -20.73 -9.22 -6.40
N PRO A 406 -21.82 -9.79 -6.95
CA PRO A 406 -21.86 -10.11 -8.39
C PRO A 406 -21.70 -8.86 -9.27
N LEU A 407 -22.37 -7.76 -8.89
CA LEU A 407 -22.27 -6.47 -9.59
C LEU A 407 -20.86 -5.88 -9.47
N GLN A 408 -20.26 -6.00 -8.29
CA GLN A 408 -18.88 -5.60 -8.01
C GLN A 408 -17.91 -6.31 -8.95
N ILE A 409 -17.99 -7.64 -9.05
CA ILE A 409 -17.08 -8.46 -9.87
C ILE A 409 -17.23 -8.12 -11.36
N VAL A 410 -18.46 -8.09 -11.87
CA VAL A 410 -18.71 -7.83 -13.30
C VAL A 410 -18.22 -6.43 -13.68
N THR A 411 -18.55 -5.42 -12.87
CA THR A 411 -18.12 -4.03 -13.13
C THR A 411 -16.61 -3.89 -13.01
N PHE A 412 -15.99 -4.52 -12.01
CA PHE A 412 -14.55 -4.52 -11.85
C PHE A 412 -13.85 -5.15 -13.06
N LEU A 413 -14.24 -6.37 -13.46
CA LEU A 413 -13.61 -7.08 -14.58
C LEU A 413 -13.79 -6.31 -15.89
N PHE A 414 -14.96 -5.69 -16.09
CA PHE A 414 -15.20 -4.82 -17.24
C PHE A 414 -14.24 -3.62 -17.24
N LEU A 415 -14.11 -2.88 -16.14
CA LEU A 415 -13.16 -1.76 -16.06
C LEU A 415 -11.70 -2.21 -16.18
N HIS A 416 -11.33 -3.27 -15.47
CA HIS A 416 -9.96 -3.78 -15.43
C HIS A 416 -9.48 -4.28 -16.80
N GLU A 417 -10.28 -5.10 -17.49
CA GLU A 417 -9.92 -5.71 -18.77
C GLU A 417 -10.31 -4.84 -19.97
N TYR A 418 -11.59 -4.50 -20.12
CA TYR A 418 -12.10 -3.84 -21.34
C TYR A 418 -11.55 -2.42 -21.48
N PHE A 419 -11.56 -1.63 -20.40
CA PHE A 419 -10.93 -0.31 -20.41
C PHE A 419 -9.42 -0.38 -20.20
N SER A 420 -8.84 -1.57 -20.00
CA SER A 420 -7.41 -1.77 -19.74
C SER A 420 -6.90 -0.92 -18.57
N LEU A 421 -7.73 -0.71 -17.53
CA LEU A 421 -7.28 0.02 -16.33
C LEU A 421 -6.17 -0.73 -15.59
N LYS A 422 -5.96 -2.03 -15.87
CA LYS A 422 -4.77 -2.78 -15.44
C LYS A 422 -3.45 -2.11 -15.83
N ASN A 423 -3.42 -1.37 -16.94
CA ASN A 423 -2.24 -0.66 -17.43
C ASN A 423 -1.84 0.52 -16.51
N TRP A 424 -2.72 0.95 -15.59
CA TRP A 424 -2.35 1.91 -14.56
C TRP A 424 -1.31 1.36 -13.57
N ALA A 425 -1.08 0.04 -13.55
CA ALA A 425 -0.04 -0.59 -12.75
C ALA A 425 1.36 -0.51 -13.38
N ILE A 426 1.47 -0.10 -14.64
CA ILE A 426 2.76 0.04 -15.33
C ILE A 426 3.57 1.17 -14.68
N VAL A 427 4.87 0.95 -14.45
CA VAL A 427 5.76 1.95 -13.83
C VAL A 427 6.22 2.98 -14.87
N GLU A 428 5.32 3.89 -15.23
CA GLU A 428 5.61 5.06 -16.07
C GLU A 428 4.85 6.29 -15.54
N PRO A 429 5.41 7.50 -15.57
CA PRO A 429 4.67 8.72 -15.27
C PRO A 429 3.54 8.95 -16.28
N GLY A 430 2.41 9.47 -15.81
CA GLY A 430 1.22 9.70 -16.65
C GLY A 430 0.32 8.46 -16.83
N PHE A 431 -0.91 8.74 -17.26
CA PHE A 431 -1.94 7.72 -17.57
C PHE A 431 -2.05 7.42 -19.07
N HIS A 432 -1.14 7.98 -19.89
CA HIS A 432 -1.17 7.85 -21.35
C HIS A 432 -0.76 6.45 -21.80
N ARG A 433 -1.26 6.04 -22.97
CA ARG A 433 -1.13 4.71 -23.54
C ARG A 433 -0.26 4.76 -24.80
N ASN A 434 1.05 4.96 -24.66
CA ASN A 434 1.94 4.70 -25.78
C ASN A 434 2.25 3.20 -25.77
N LEU A 435 1.42 2.42 -26.46
CA LEU A 435 1.49 0.96 -26.55
C LEU A 435 2.61 0.46 -27.48
N ASP A 436 3.54 1.32 -27.89
CA ASP A 436 4.49 1.03 -28.97
C ASP A 436 5.81 0.41 -28.49
N ASP A 437 6.08 0.35 -27.17
CA ASP A 437 7.33 -0.21 -26.63
C ASP A 437 7.12 -1.44 -25.73
N ASN A 438 7.79 -2.55 -26.08
CA ASN A 438 7.75 -3.85 -25.39
C ASN A 438 8.49 -3.89 -24.03
N PHE A 439 8.77 -2.75 -23.40
CA PHE A 439 9.74 -2.64 -22.31
C PHE A 439 9.19 -2.21 -20.94
N TYR A 440 7.87 -2.20 -20.75
CA TYR A 440 7.29 -1.73 -19.50
C TYR A 440 6.79 -2.87 -18.61
N ASP A 441 7.37 -2.95 -17.41
CA ASP A 441 6.98 -3.93 -16.39
C ASP A 441 6.20 -3.28 -15.24
N SER A 442 5.35 -4.07 -14.59
CA SER A 442 4.55 -3.64 -13.43
C SER A 442 5.11 -4.27 -12.16
N THR A 443 5.02 -3.57 -11.03
CA THR A 443 5.50 -4.09 -9.74
C THR A 443 4.35 -4.71 -8.95
N LEU A 444 4.68 -5.57 -8.00
CA LEU A 444 3.71 -6.11 -7.05
C LEU A 444 2.91 -4.98 -6.35
N LEU A 445 3.60 -3.90 -5.97
CA LEU A 445 3.01 -2.75 -5.29
C LEU A 445 2.01 -2.00 -6.18
N THR A 446 2.40 -1.68 -7.42
CA THR A 446 1.54 -0.91 -8.34
C THR A 446 0.32 -1.73 -8.79
N ARG A 447 0.48 -3.05 -8.97
CA ARG A 447 -0.63 -3.96 -9.24
C ARG A 447 -1.60 -4.05 -8.06
N PHE A 448 -1.08 -4.21 -6.84
CA PHE A 448 -1.88 -4.19 -5.63
C PHE A 448 -2.67 -2.87 -5.49
N ALA A 449 -2.01 -1.73 -5.71
CA ALA A 449 -2.61 -0.40 -5.63
C ALA A 449 -3.80 -0.25 -6.59
N VAL A 450 -3.64 -0.63 -7.86
CA VAL A 450 -4.71 -0.53 -8.85
C VAL A 450 -5.88 -1.43 -8.49
N VAL A 451 -5.64 -2.67 -8.06
CA VAL A 451 -6.72 -3.60 -7.67
C VAL A 451 -7.48 -3.09 -6.46
N VAL A 452 -6.80 -2.70 -5.39
CA VAL A 452 -7.45 -2.18 -4.18
C VAL A 452 -8.22 -0.89 -4.47
N PHE A 453 -7.60 0.04 -5.19
CA PHE A 453 -8.24 1.31 -5.55
C PHE A 453 -9.52 1.10 -6.36
N LEU A 454 -9.46 0.29 -7.43
CA LEU A 454 -10.63 0.01 -8.24
C LEU A 454 -11.72 -0.70 -7.43
N TYR A 455 -11.35 -1.67 -6.60
CA TYR A 455 -12.31 -2.40 -5.78
C TYR A 455 -13.01 -1.48 -4.77
N LEU A 456 -12.25 -0.73 -3.97
CA LEU A 456 -12.81 0.16 -2.95
C LEU A 456 -13.61 1.32 -3.57
N SER A 457 -13.15 1.88 -4.69
CA SER A 457 -13.88 2.94 -5.41
C SER A 457 -15.23 2.45 -5.93
N LEU A 458 -15.28 1.25 -6.52
CA LEU A 458 -16.53 0.64 -6.97
C LEU A 458 -17.47 0.32 -5.82
N ALA A 459 -16.94 -0.19 -4.70
CA ALA A 459 -17.73 -0.47 -3.52
C ALA A 459 -18.30 0.81 -2.90
N PHE A 460 -17.51 1.89 -2.89
CA PHE A 460 -17.95 3.20 -2.42
C PHE A 460 -19.03 3.80 -3.33
N ILE A 461 -18.89 3.68 -4.65
CA ILE A 461 -19.93 4.09 -5.60
C ILE A 461 -21.22 3.29 -5.39
N GLN A 462 -21.12 1.96 -5.22
CA GLN A 462 -22.28 1.14 -4.88
C GLN A 462 -22.93 1.58 -3.57
N TRP A 463 -22.13 1.86 -2.54
CA TRP A 463 -22.61 2.35 -1.26
C TRP A 463 -23.33 3.69 -1.38
N ILE A 464 -22.79 4.66 -2.14
CA ILE A 464 -23.44 5.95 -2.41
C ILE A 464 -24.79 5.71 -3.11
N ILE A 465 -24.81 4.91 -4.16
CA ILE A 465 -26.05 4.65 -4.92
C ILE A 465 -27.08 3.98 -4.01
N GLN A 466 -26.68 2.98 -3.23
CA GLN A 466 -27.58 2.22 -2.40
C GLN A 466 -28.11 3.04 -1.22
N VAL A 467 -27.23 3.69 -0.45
CA VAL A 467 -27.62 4.40 0.78
C VAL A 467 -28.15 5.80 0.51
N LEU A 468 -27.51 6.57 -0.37
CA LEU A 468 -27.88 7.97 -0.59
C LEU A 468 -28.95 8.17 -1.66
N LEU A 469 -29.05 7.26 -2.64
CA LEU A 469 -30.04 7.37 -3.72
C LEU A 469 -31.21 6.40 -3.52
N ILE A 470 -30.96 5.09 -3.47
CA ILE A 470 -32.03 4.09 -3.43
C ILE A 470 -32.75 4.16 -2.09
N GLU A 471 -32.01 4.09 -0.97
CA GLU A 471 -32.64 4.02 0.34
C GLU A 471 -33.33 5.32 0.74
N ARG A 472 -32.71 6.47 0.39
CA ARG A 472 -33.27 7.78 0.72
C ARG A 472 -34.47 8.18 -0.15
N VAL A 473 -34.57 7.68 -1.39
CA VAL A 473 -35.59 8.15 -2.35
C VAL A 473 -36.67 7.10 -2.65
N ILE A 474 -36.33 5.81 -2.61
CA ILE A 474 -37.20 4.74 -3.13
C ILE A 474 -37.63 3.74 -2.05
N LEU A 475 -36.71 3.31 -1.18
CA LEU A 475 -36.95 2.15 -0.31
C LEU A 475 -36.27 2.31 1.05
N ASP A 476 -37.05 2.42 2.13
CA ASP A 476 -36.50 2.43 3.49
C ASP A 476 -36.87 1.14 4.27
N PRO A 477 -36.09 0.06 4.13
CA PRO A 477 -36.48 -1.24 4.68
C PRO A 477 -36.45 -1.27 6.21
N PHE A 478 -35.64 -0.43 6.86
CA PHE A 478 -35.49 -0.43 8.31
C PHE A 478 -36.59 0.39 8.98
N HIS A 479 -36.95 1.56 8.47
CA HIS A 479 -38.12 2.30 8.98
C HIS A 479 -39.43 1.59 8.64
N ASN A 480 -39.56 0.98 7.45
CA ASN A 480 -40.70 0.13 7.12
C ASN A 480 -40.90 -1.01 8.13
N PHE A 481 -39.81 -1.57 8.66
CA PHE A 481 -39.88 -2.61 9.69
C PHE A 481 -40.36 -2.07 11.05
N ILE A 482 -39.93 -0.87 11.44
CA ILE A 482 -40.41 -0.17 12.64
C ILE A 482 -41.92 0.11 12.52
N ASP A 483 -42.35 0.60 11.35
CA ASP A 483 -43.76 0.86 11.05
C ASP A 483 -44.58 -0.43 11.09
N LEU A 484 -44.05 -1.51 10.54
CA LEU A 484 -44.72 -2.81 10.58
C LEU A 484 -44.89 -3.32 12.02
N CYS A 485 -43.87 -3.14 12.88
CA CYS A 485 -43.94 -3.51 14.30
C CYS A 485 -45.07 -2.74 15.02
N SER A 486 -45.19 -1.43 14.77
CA SER A 486 -46.22 -0.59 15.38
C SER A 486 -47.63 -0.86 14.86
N VAL A 487 -47.80 -1.07 13.56
CA VAL A 487 -49.10 -1.49 12.98
C VAL A 487 -49.52 -2.87 13.50
N SER A 488 -48.57 -3.79 13.63
CA SER A 488 -48.83 -5.16 14.15
C SER A 488 -49.05 -5.19 15.68
N ASN A 489 -48.79 -4.08 16.37
CA ASN A 489 -48.79 -3.99 17.83
C ASN A 489 -47.83 -5.01 18.49
N ILE A 490 -46.61 -5.14 17.94
CA ILE A 490 -45.55 -6.04 18.42
C ILE A 490 -44.27 -5.25 18.67
N SER A 491 -43.80 -5.25 19.91
CA SER A 491 -42.46 -4.77 20.25
C SER A 491 -41.42 -5.87 20.08
N VAL A 492 -40.23 -5.51 19.61
CA VAL A 492 -39.13 -6.44 19.35
C VAL A 492 -37.96 -6.11 20.28
N LEU A 493 -37.53 -7.09 21.07
CA LEU A 493 -36.28 -7.04 21.83
C LEU A 493 -35.27 -7.96 21.16
N SER A 494 -34.16 -7.40 20.68
CA SER A 494 -33.09 -8.13 20.01
C SER A 494 -31.80 -7.99 20.79
N LEU A 495 -31.26 -9.11 21.28
CA LEU A 495 -30.05 -9.13 22.10
C LEU A 495 -28.86 -9.58 21.25
N THR A 496 -27.90 -8.68 21.01
CA THR A 496 -26.62 -8.99 20.36
C THR A 496 -25.65 -9.66 21.33
N GLU A 497 -25.71 -9.29 22.60
CA GLU A 497 -25.01 -9.92 23.71
C GLU A 497 -25.99 -10.24 24.84
N SER A 498 -25.52 -10.90 25.90
CA SER A 498 -26.44 -11.45 26.90
C SER A 498 -27.29 -10.41 27.64
N LEU A 499 -26.76 -9.20 27.82
CA LEU A 499 -27.40 -8.07 28.49
C LEU A 499 -27.52 -6.82 27.60
N HIS A 500 -27.02 -6.86 26.36
CA HIS A 500 -26.99 -5.70 25.47
C HIS A 500 -27.67 -6.00 24.15
N GLY A 501 -28.35 -4.99 23.61
CA GLY A 501 -28.92 -5.06 22.28
C GLY A 501 -29.83 -3.87 21.99
N PHE A 502 -30.91 -4.14 21.28
CA PHE A 502 -31.82 -3.12 20.76
C PHE A 502 -33.28 -3.48 21.07
N TYR A 503 -34.07 -2.46 21.36
CA TYR A 503 -35.51 -2.57 21.58
C TYR A 503 -36.24 -1.66 20.61
N ILE A 504 -37.24 -2.21 19.93
CA ILE A 504 -38.16 -1.51 19.04
C ILE A 504 -39.52 -1.53 19.71
N HIS A 505 -40.03 -0.34 20.03
CA HIS A 505 -41.34 -0.16 20.62
C HIS A 505 -42.40 -0.16 19.53
N GLY A 506 -43.12 -1.27 19.39
CA GLY A 506 -44.15 -1.45 18.38
C GLY A 506 -45.56 -1.34 18.94
N ARG A 507 -45.84 -0.41 19.86
CA ARG A 507 -47.22 -0.19 20.34
C ARG A 507 -48.02 0.56 19.27
N SER A 508 -49.17 0.01 18.89
CA SER A 508 -50.11 0.70 18.02
C SER A 508 -50.74 1.89 18.77
N VAL A 509 -50.76 3.06 18.16
CA VAL A 509 -51.44 4.27 18.69
C VAL A 509 -52.95 4.08 18.86
N HIS A 510 -53.52 3.10 18.16
CA HIS A 510 -54.93 2.73 18.22
C HIS A 510 -55.21 1.61 19.22
N GLY A 511 -54.19 1.09 19.92
CA GLY A 511 -54.31 0.07 20.97
C GLY A 511 -54.65 -1.34 20.48
N LYS A 512 -54.86 -1.53 19.17
CA LYS A 512 -55.10 -2.82 18.53
C LYS A 512 -54.39 -2.90 17.17
N GLY A 513 -54.09 -4.13 16.75
CA GLY A 513 -53.45 -4.43 15.46
C GLY A 513 -54.37 -5.12 14.44
N ASP A 514 -55.48 -5.74 14.88
CA ASP A 514 -56.46 -6.35 13.97
C ASP A 514 -57.56 -5.33 13.67
N ALA A 515 -57.51 -4.76 12.47
CA ALA A 515 -58.51 -3.83 11.94
C ALA A 515 -58.95 -4.29 10.55
N GLY A 516 -60.25 -4.21 10.25
CA GLY A 516 -60.75 -4.38 8.89
C GLY A 516 -60.28 -3.22 7.99
N MET A 517 -60.35 -3.37 6.67
CA MET A 517 -59.85 -2.37 5.72
C MET A 517 -60.44 -0.96 5.93
N ALA A 518 -61.74 -0.86 6.26
CA ALA A 518 -62.39 0.42 6.55
C ALA A 518 -61.82 1.08 7.82
N GLU A 519 -61.65 0.30 8.88
CA GLU A 519 -61.12 0.79 10.15
C GLU A 519 -59.63 1.18 10.04
N MET A 520 -58.84 0.43 9.26
CA MET A 520 -57.46 0.79 8.95
C MET A 520 -57.38 2.14 8.20
N ASN A 521 -58.28 2.39 7.25
CA ASN A 521 -58.34 3.67 6.56
C ASN A 521 -58.69 4.82 7.53
N ASP A 522 -59.61 4.60 8.48
CA ASP A 522 -59.95 5.58 9.52
C ASP A 522 -58.79 5.84 10.50
N PHE A 523 -57.95 4.83 10.76
CA PHE A 523 -56.71 4.96 11.52
C PHE A 523 -55.69 5.84 10.81
N LEU A 524 -55.44 5.57 9.52
CA LEU A 524 -54.54 6.36 8.68
C LEU A 524 -54.99 7.83 8.55
N GLN A 525 -56.31 8.07 8.46
CA GLN A 525 -56.86 9.43 8.44
C GLN A 525 -56.61 10.17 9.75
N ARG A 526 -56.88 9.52 10.90
CA ARG A 526 -56.62 10.11 12.21
C ARG A 526 -55.15 10.36 12.47
N GLU A 527 -54.25 9.54 11.93
CA GLU A 527 -52.82 9.77 12.00
C GLU A 527 -52.37 10.95 11.13
N ARG A 528 -52.88 11.04 9.89
CA ARG A 528 -52.66 12.19 9.00
C ARG A 528 -53.10 13.51 9.64
N ASP A 529 -54.25 13.49 10.31
CA ASP A 529 -54.81 14.69 10.95
C ASP A 529 -54.21 14.95 12.35
N SER A 530 -53.17 14.19 12.76
CA SER A 530 -52.49 14.29 14.06
C SER A 530 -53.45 14.16 15.27
N LEU A 531 -54.50 13.35 15.13
CA LEU A 531 -55.50 13.06 16.17
C LEU A 531 -55.16 11.82 17.02
N CYS A 532 -53.90 11.39 17.01
CA CYS A 532 -53.40 10.18 17.69
C CYS A 532 -52.31 10.50 18.71
N GLY A 533 -52.13 9.62 19.69
CA GLY A 533 -50.98 9.70 20.60
C GLY A 533 -49.66 9.36 19.89
N PHE A 534 -48.54 9.67 20.52
CA PHE A 534 -47.20 9.36 19.98
C PHE A 534 -46.91 7.85 19.99
N ARG A 535 -46.09 7.41 19.03
CA ARG A 535 -45.69 6.00 18.83
C ARG A 535 -44.57 5.51 19.75
N GLY A 536 -43.84 6.40 20.41
CA GLY A 536 -42.67 6.05 21.21
C GLY A 536 -43.01 5.45 22.58
N LEU A 537 -41.99 4.90 23.23
CA LEU A 537 -42.10 4.32 24.57
C LEU A 537 -42.43 5.39 25.63
N GLU A 538 -41.88 6.58 25.47
CA GLU A 538 -42.19 7.73 26.32
C GLU A 538 -43.47 8.44 25.86
N PRO A 539 -44.37 8.87 26.77
CA PRO A 539 -45.66 9.46 26.40
C PRO A 539 -45.60 10.71 25.51
N SER A 540 -44.44 11.35 25.41
CA SER A 540 -44.21 12.60 24.66
C SER A 540 -43.20 12.45 23.51
N SER A 541 -42.84 11.22 23.14
CA SER A 541 -41.80 10.95 22.15
C SER A 541 -42.33 10.10 21.00
N GLU A 542 -41.93 10.42 19.78
CA GLU A 542 -42.16 9.57 18.60
C GLU A 542 -41.13 8.45 18.50
N LEU A 543 -39.97 8.57 19.17
CA LEU A 543 -38.86 7.65 19.05
C LEU A 543 -39.25 6.22 19.46
N GLN A 544 -39.09 5.29 18.53
CA GLN A 544 -39.48 3.89 18.75
C GLN A 544 -38.28 2.98 19.04
N THR A 545 -37.06 3.38 18.71
CA THR A 545 -35.87 2.53 18.89
C THR A 545 -35.01 2.96 20.07
N TYR A 546 -34.50 1.96 20.80
CA TYR A 546 -33.69 2.14 22.00
C TYR A 546 -32.55 1.13 22.01
N ILE A 547 -31.37 1.55 22.45
CA ILE A 547 -30.26 0.65 22.76
C ILE A 547 -30.42 0.26 24.22
N VAL A 548 -30.44 -1.03 24.51
CA VAL A 548 -30.75 -1.52 25.85
C VAL A 548 -29.53 -2.16 26.50
N ASN A 549 -29.32 -1.82 27.77
CA ASN A 549 -28.49 -2.60 28.68
C ASN A 549 -29.34 -3.08 29.84
N LEU A 550 -29.42 -4.39 30.01
CA LEU A 550 -30.35 -5.04 30.93
C LEU A 550 -29.65 -5.45 32.23
N PRO A 551 -30.35 -5.45 33.37
CA PRO A 551 -29.78 -5.86 34.64
C PRO A 551 -29.55 -7.37 34.70
N GLN A 552 -28.62 -7.84 35.55
CA GLN A 552 -28.32 -9.27 35.66
C GLN A 552 -29.53 -10.09 36.08
N ALA A 553 -30.38 -9.54 36.96
CA ALA A 553 -31.62 -10.17 37.39
C ALA A 553 -32.62 -10.41 36.24
N PHE A 554 -32.63 -9.53 35.23
CA PHE A 554 -33.45 -9.75 34.02
C PHE A 554 -33.00 -11.01 33.29
N ARG A 555 -31.67 -11.18 33.14
CA ARG A 555 -31.10 -12.31 32.42
C ARG A 555 -31.32 -13.63 33.13
N GLN A 556 -31.24 -13.65 34.46
CA GLN A 556 -31.53 -14.84 35.26
C GLN A 556 -32.95 -15.35 34.99
N LYS A 557 -33.96 -14.47 35.08
CA LYS A 557 -35.36 -14.82 34.77
C LYS A 557 -35.56 -15.23 33.32
N TYR A 558 -34.92 -14.54 32.39
CA TYR A 558 -34.97 -14.88 30.97
C TYR A 558 -34.44 -16.31 30.71
N ASP A 559 -33.28 -16.66 31.27
CA ASP A 559 -32.68 -17.99 31.11
C ASP A 559 -33.50 -19.08 31.82
N GLU A 560 -34.13 -18.78 32.97
CA GLU A 560 -35.06 -19.69 33.66
C GLU A 560 -36.25 -20.06 32.77
N ILE A 561 -36.96 -19.07 32.21
CA ILE A 561 -38.11 -19.30 31.31
C ILE A 561 -37.66 -20.08 30.06
N ARG A 562 -36.48 -19.73 29.53
CA ARG A 562 -35.93 -20.41 28.35
C ARG A 562 -35.53 -21.87 28.63
N GLN A 563 -35.02 -22.18 29.81
CA GLN A 563 -34.71 -23.56 30.20
C GLN A 563 -35.97 -24.42 30.27
N MET A 564 -37.11 -23.86 30.69
CA MET A 564 -38.39 -24.57 30.67
C MET A 564 -38.82 -24.98 29.26
N ALA A 565 -38.54 -24.16 28.24
CA ALA A 565 -38.79 -24.50 26.84
C ALA A 565 -37.93 -25.67 26.32
N ASN A 566 -36.72 -25.82 26.89
CA ASN A 566 -35.73 -26.83 26.49
C ASN A 566 -35.72 -28.08 27.37
N ALA A 567 -36.55 -28.13 28.42
CA ALA A 567 -36.63 -29.28 29.31
C ALA A 567 -36.96 -30.54 28.49
N GLN A 568 -36.03 -31.50 28.47
CA GLN A 568 -36.20 -32.74 27.73
C GLN A 568 -37.39 -33.51 28.30
N LEU A 569 -38.35 -33.84 27.44
CA LEU A 569 -39.33 -34.87 27.73
C LEU A 569 -38.59 -36.17 28.06
N GLY A 570 -38.96 -36.79 29.17
CA GLY A 570 -38.35 -38.04 29.61
C GLY A 570 -38.37 -39.13 28.52
N PRO A 571 -37.53 -40.18 28.64
CA PRO A 571 -37.29 -41.18 27.59
C PRO A 571 -38.51 -42.00 27.13
N SER A 572 -39.70 -41.73 27.65
CA SER A 572 -40.93 -42.50 27.43
C SER A 572 -41.84 -41.95 26.32
N VAL A 573 -41.52 -40.83 25.68
CA VAL A 573 -42.37 -40.24 24.63
C VAL A 573 -41.65 -40.33 23.27
N THR A 574 -42.17 -41.14 22.36
CA THR A 574 -41.60 -41.34 21.01
C THR A 574 -42.62 -40.93 19.93
N GLY A 575 -42.14 -40.49 18.77
CA GLY A 575 -43.01 -40.17 17.62
C GLY A 575 -43.78 -38.85 17.74
N HIS A 576 -45.04 -38.86 17.29
CA HIS A 576 -45.89 -37.65 17.15
C HIS A 576 -46.23 -37.00 18.50
N ASP A 577 -46.32 -37.79 19.57
CA ASP A 577 -46.59 -37.31 20.92
C ASP A 577 -45.43 -36.50 21.48
N ALA A 578 -44.19 -36.84 21.10
CA ALA A 578 -43.00 -36.09 21.51
C ALA A 578 -42.93 -34.71 20.84
N VAL A 579 -43.34 -34.64 19.56
CA VAL A 579 -43.43 -33.37 18.81
C VAL A 579 -44.52 -32.48 19.41
N THR A 580 -45.68 -33.05 19.72
CA THR A 580 -46.81 -32.33 20.32
C THR A 580 -46.49 -31.83 21.72
N ALA A 581 -45.84 -32.64 22.56
CA ALA A 581 -45.45 -32.23 23.89
C ALA A 581 -44.34 -31.16 23.88
N LYS A 582 -43.38 -31.23 22.95
CA LYS A 582 -42.39 -30.18 22.73
C LYS A 582 -43.02 -28.87 22.26
N MET A 583 -44.02 -28.95 21.38
CA MET A 583 -44.80 -27.79 20.94
C MET A 583 -45.54 -27.14 22.12
N HIS A 584 -46.20 -27.93 22.96
CA HIS A 584 -46.86 -27.43 24.18
C HIS A 584 -45.90 -26.72 25.14
N ALA A 585 -44.70 -27.29 25.37
CA ALA A 585 -43.68 -26.65 26.18
C ALA A 585 -43.20 -25.32 25.58
N THR A 586 -43.03 -25.26 24.26
CA THR A 586 -42.63 -24.04 23.53
C THR A 586 -43.70 -22.96 23.62
N VAL A 587 -44.98 -23.32 23.44
CA VAL A 587 -46.13 -22.39 23.57
C VAL A 587 -46.24 -21.84 24.98
N LYS A 588 -46.09 -22.70 26.00
CA LYS A 588 -46.11 -22.27 27.41
C LYS A 588 -44.98 -21.29 27.70
N ALA A 589 -43.75 -21.61 27.30
CA ALA A 589 -42.60 -20.74 27.50
C ALA A 589 -42.74 -19.40 26.74
N HIS A 590 -43.31 -19.41 25.53
CA HIS A 590 -43.61 -18.18 24.79
C HIS A 590 -44.63 -17.29 25.53
N GLY A 591 -45.68 -17.89 26.10
CA GLY A 591 -46.66 -17.17 26.93
C GLY A 591 -46.03 -16.51 28.16
N GLU A 592 -45.29 -17.30 28.95
CA GLU A 592 -44.60 -16.80 30.15
C GLU A 592 -43.55 -15.74 29.83
N MET A 593 -42.80 -15.91 28.73
CA MET A 593 -41.82 -14.92 28.26
C MET A 593 -42.50 -13.60 27.87
N ASN A 594 -43.62 -13.66 27.15
CA ASN A 594 -44.33 -12.47 26.71
C ASN A 594 -44.93 -11.69 27.90
N GLU A 595 -45.50 -12.38 28.90
CA GLU A 595 -45.97 -11.73 30.13
C GLU A 595 -44.82 -11.11 30.92
N PHE A 596 -43.69 -11.81 31.05
CA PHE A 596 -42.51 -11.29 31.70
C PHE A 596 -41.98 -10.01 31.03
N LEU A 597 -41.84 -10.02 29.69
CA LEU A 597 -41.35 -8.87 28.94
C LEU A 597 -42.31 -7.67 29.02
N LYS A 598 -43.63 -7.89 28.96
CA LYS A 598 -44.62 -6.82 29.16
C LYS A 598 -44.51 -6.20 30.56
N ALA A 599 -44.49 -7.04 31.59
CA ALA A 599 -44.36 -6.60 32.98
C ALA A 599 -43.04 -5.83 33.21
N PHE A 600 -41.96 -6.22 32.53
CA PHE A 600 -40.69 -5.49 32.60
C PHE A 600 -40.79 -4.11 31.96
N ILE A 601 -41.34 -3.99 30.74
CA ILE A 601 -41.48 -2.72 30.03
C ILE A 601 -42.43 -1.75 30.76
N GLU A 602 -43.49 -2.26 31.38
CA GLU A 602 -44.49 -1.48 32.15
C GLU A 602 -44.01 -1.09 33.56
N HIS A 603 -42.75 -1.38 33.93
CA HIS A 603 -42.21 -1.18 35.28
C HIS A 603 -43.06 -1.86 36.38
N ALA A 604 -43.75 -2.95 36.07
CA ALA A 604 -44.62 -3.65 37.01
C ALA A 604 -43.86 -4.39 38.12
N ASN A 605 -42.56 -4.65 37.92
CA ASN A 605 -41.70 -5.29 38.90
C ASN A 605 -40.67 -4.29 39.45
N SER A 606 -40.78 -3.96 40.74
CA SER A 606 -39.89 -3.02 41.44
C SER A 606 -38.42 -3.46 41.46
N ASP A 607 -38.16 -4.76 41.36
CA ASP A 607 -36.82 -5.33 41.45
C ASP A 607 -36.08 -5.34 40.10
N LEU A 608 -36.78 -4.99 39.00
CA LEU A 608 -36.27 -5.01 37.63
C LEU A 608 -36.47 -3.64 36.96
N GLY A 609 -35.89 -2.61 37.56
CA GLY A 609 -35.98 -1.24 37.04
C GLY A 609 -35.05 -0.98 35.85
N TYR A 610 -35.48 -0.07 34.97
CA TYR A 610 -34.63 0.55 33.96
C TYR A 610 -34.90 2.05 33.85
N VAL A 611 -33.90 2.79 33.39
CA VAL A 611 -33.98 4.24 33.17
C VAL A 611 -33.78 4.57 31.69
N ILE A 612 -34.62 5.46 31.15
CA ILE A 612 -34.46 5.99 29.79
C ILE A 612 -33.53 7.21 29.85
N ARG A 613 -32.49 7.22 29.00
CA ARG A 613 -31.48 8.30 28.98
C ARG A 613 -30.94 8.53 27.57
N ASP A 614 -30.18 9.60 27.41
CA ASP A 614 -29.38 9.83 26.20
C ASP A 614 -27.97 9.25 26.34
N ARG A 615 -27.38 8.89 25.20
CA ARG A 615 -26.01 8.42 25.10
C ARG A 615 -25.07 9.62 25.03
N THR A 616 -24.00 9.62 25.83
CA THR A 616 -22.99 10.69 25.74
C THR A 616 -22.14 10.51 24.48
N VAL A 617 -21.54 11.60 23.99
CA VAL A 617 -20.64 11.55 22.83
C VAL A 617 -19.47 10.59 23.09
N ALA A 618 -18.93 10.56 24.30
CA ALA A 618 -17.84 9.65 24.66
C ALA A 618 -18.28 8.17 24.60
N GLU A 619 -19.48 7.84 25.09
CA GLU A 619 -20.05 6.50 24.97
C GLU A 619 -20.31 6.13 23.51
N ALA A 620 -20.74 7.09 22.68
CA ALA A 620 -21.00 6.90 21.26
C ALA A 620 -19.71 6.63 20.47
N VAL A 621 -18.67 7.45 20.70
CA VAL A 621 -17.38 7.33 20.00
C VAL A 621 -16.65 6.06 20.38
N LEU A 622 -16.58 5.72 21.68
CA LEU A 622 -15.80 4.56 22.17
C LEU A 622 -16.56 3.24 22.10
N ASP A 623 -17.85 3.27 21.78
CA ASP A 623 -18.76 2.13 21.92
C ASP A 623 -18.73 1.46 23.31
N LEU A 624 -18.68 2.27 24.37
CA LEU A 624 -18.59 1.84 25.76
C LEU A 624 -19.77 2.33 26.60
N GLU A 625 -20.16 1.56 27.60
CA GLU A 625 -21.13 1.93 28.63
C GLU A 625 -20.41 2.40 29.89
N PHE A 626 -20.56 3.67 30.29
CA PHE A 626 -19.91 4.15 31.52
C PHE A 626 -20.74 3.91 32.78
N ASN A 627 -22.06 3.84 32.65
CA ASN A 627 -22.96 3.56 33.77
C ASN A 627 -22.94 2.07 34.13
N ASP A 628 -22.90 1.74 35.42
CA ASP A 628 -23.11 0.36 35.87
C ASP A 628 -24.59 0.00 35.73
N THR A 629 -24.86 -1.06 34.97
CA THR A 629 -26.21 -1.57 34.71
C THR A 629 -26.44 -2.92 35.37
N SER A 630 -25.58 -3.33 36.29
CA SER A 630 -25.71 -4.60 37.02
C SER A 630 -27.04 -4.73 37.76
N VAL A 631 -27.47 -3.65 38.42
CA VAL A 631 -28.69 -3.56 39.25
C VAL A 631 -29.86 -2.96 38.48
N THR A 632 -29.68 -1.80 37.86
CA THR A 632 -30.72 -1.08 37.09
C THR A 632 -30.32 -0.98 35.63
N GLY A 633 -31.21 -1.41 34.74
CA GLY A 633 -30.99 -1.33 33.30
C GLY A 633 -31.02 0.10 32.77
N ASN A 634 -30.56 0.29 31.53
CA ASN A 634 -30.74 1.54 30.82
C ASN A 634 -31.28 1.32 29.40
N PHE A 635 -32.14 2.25 28.97
CA PHE A 635 -32.67 2.35 27.62
C PHE A 635 -32.13 3.66 27.05
N MET A 636 -31.12 3.57 26.20
CA MET A 636 -30.54 4.73 25.55
C MET A 636 -31.33 5.06 24.30
N ARG A 637 -31.74 6.32 24.15
CA ARG A 637 -32.41 6.80 22.94
C ARG A 637 -31.48 6.63 21.73
N ASP A 638 -32.03 6.16 20.60
CA ASP A 638 -31.34 6.07 19.31
C ASP A 638 -31.92 7.09 18.31
N PRO A 639 -31.42 8.34 18.28
CA PRO A 639 -31.93 9.37 17.38
C PRO A 639 -31.83 9.04 15.89
N SER A 640 -31.01 8.04 15.53
CA SER A 640 -30.85 7.64 14.13
C SER A 640 -31.93 6.67 13.65
N GLU A 641 -32.67 6.05 14.57
CA GLU A 641 -33.60 4.93 14.35
C GLU A 641 -33.04 3.71 13.60
N MET A 642 -31.73 3.70 13.31
CA MET A 642 -31.07 2.68 12.49
C MET A 642 -30.03 1.88 13.26
N MET A 643 -29.78 2.13 14.56
CA MET A 643 -28.70 1.47 15.29
C MET A 643 -28.93 -0.06 15.41
N PHE A 644 -30.19 -0.50 15.45
CA PHE A 644 -30.56 -1.93 15.46
C PHE A 644 -30.13 -2.67 14.19
N SER A 645 -29.82 -1.95 13.10
CA SER A 645 -29.28 -2.55 11.88
C SER A 645 -27.94 -3.26 12.10
N ARG A 646 -27.24 -2.97 13.22
CA ARG A 646 -26.05 -3.70 13.70
C ARG A 646 -26.32 -5.17 14.02
N CYS A 647 -27.58 -5.59 14.18
CA CYS A 647 -27.95 -7.01 14.26
C CYS A 647 -27.74 -7.77 12.94
N PHE A 648 -27.64 -7.04 11.82
CA PHE A 648 -27.59 -7.61 10.48
C PHE A 648 -26.24 -7.35 9.79
N VAL A 649 -26.09 -7.95 8.60
CA VAL A 649 -24.95 -7.69 7.72
C VAL A 649 -24.89 -6.21 7.33
N TYR A 650 -26.04 -5.58 7.08
CA TYR A 650 -26.14 -4.17 6.71
C TYR A 650 -25.42 -3.20 7.67
N GLY A 651 -25.60 -3.37 8.98
CA GLY A 651 -24.92 -2.55 10.00
C GLY A 651 -23.43 -2.89 10.16
N ASN A 652 -22.98 -4.03 9.64
CA ASN A 652 -21.62 -4.53 9.71
C ASN A 652 -20.97 -4.68 8.30
N GLU A 653 -21.43 -3.93 7.31
CA GLU A 653 -21.04 -4.10 5.90
C GLU A 653 -19.53 -4.05 5.69
N TRP A 654 -18.83 -3.16 6.43
CA TRP A 654 -17.38 -3.02 6.35
C TRP A 654 -16.65 -4.35 6.58
N LYS A 655 -17.07 -5.15 7.57
CA LYS A 655 -16.43 -6.43 7.89
C LYS A 655 -16.49 -7.42 6.73
N TRP A 656 -17.59 -7.40 5.97
CA TRP A 656 -17.74 -8.25 4.78
C TRP A 656 -16.97 -7.69 3.60
N LEU A 657 -17.03 -6.38 3.39
CA LEU A 657 -16.36 -5.72 2.28
C LEU A 657 -14.83 -5.79 2.40
N SER A 658 -14.27 -5.50 3.59
CA SER A 658 -12.82 -5.55 3.82
C SER A 658 -12.31 -6.98 3.67
N PHE A 659 -13.04 -7.98 4.19
CA PHE A 659 -12.71 -9.40 3.99
C PHE A 659 -12.72 -9.81 2.50
N GLU A 660 -13.78 -9.47 1.76
CA GLU A 660 -13.89 -9.80 0.33
C GLU A 660 -12.78 -9.10 -0.49
N CYS A 661 -12.45 -7.85 -0.18
CA CYS A 661 -11.36 -7.10 -0.81
C CYS A 661 -9.98 -7.69 -0.49
N LEU A 662 -9.71 -7.96 0.79
CA LEU A 662 -8.46 -8.55 1.25
C LEU A 662 -8.21 -9.92 0.62
N LEU A 663 -9.24 -10.78 0.61
CA LEU A 663 -9.15 -12.09 -0.02
C LEU A 663 -8.89 -11.97 -1.53
N THR A 664 -9.54 -11.01 -2.21
CA THR A 664 -9.27 -10.73 -3.63
C THR A 664 -7.79 -10.37 -3.82
N CYS A 665 -7.25 -9.48 -3.00
CA CYS A 665 -5.87 -9.04 -3.10
C CYS A 665 -4.89 -10.18 -2.83
N VAL A 666 -5.08 -10.94 -1.76
CA VAL A 666 -4.19 -12.06 -1.40
C VAL A 666 -4.15 -13.11 -2.51
N ILE A 667 -5.31 -13.54 -3.01
CA ILE A 667 -5.35 -14.55 -4.09
C ILE A 667 -4.77 -13.97 -5.39
N PHE A 668 -5.04 -12.71 -5.70
CA PHE A 668 -4.45 -12.05 -6.88
C PHE A 668 -2.92 -11.99 -6.79
N LEU A 669 -2.36 -11.62 -5.64
CA LEU A 669 -0.91 -11.52 -5.46
C LEU A 669 -0.21 -12.89 -5.52
N ILE A 670 -0.88 -13.96 -5.09
CA ILE A 670 -0.33 -15.33 -5.13
C ILE A 670 -0.46 -15.93 -6.54
N SER A 671 -1.59 -15.74 -7.19
CA SER A 671 -1.93 -16.44 -8.44
C SER A 671 -1.64 -15.65 -9.71
N ASP A 672 -1.34 -14.35 -9.57
CA ASP A 672 -1.21 -13.39 -10.65
C ASP A 672 -2.48 -13.21 -11.51
N SER A 673 -3.58 -13.87 -11.16
CA SER A 673 -4.80 -13.96 -11.95
C SER A 673 -5.98 -13.33 -11.23
N ILE A 674 -6.45 -12.21 -11.77
CA ILE A 674 -7.61 -11.49 -11.22
C ILE A 674 -8.91 -12.30 -11.36
N HIS A 675 -9.01 -13.11 -12.41
CA HIS A 675 -10.17 -13.98 -12.65
C HIS A 675 -10.25 -15.10 -11.60
N LEU A 676 -9.12 -15.75 -11.29
CA LEU A 676 -9.07 -16.76 -10.25
C LEU A 676 -9.39 -16.15 -8.88
N ALA A 677 -8.84 -14.96 -8.59
CA ALA A 677 -9.13 -14.23 -7.36
C ALA A 677 -10.64 -14.00 -7.17
N PHE A 678 -11.34 -13.48 -8.19
CA PHE A 678 -12.78 -13.26 -8.08
C PHE A 678 -13.59 -14.54 -8.04
N PHE A 679 -13.17 -15.61 -8.73
CA PHE A 679 -13.83 -16.91 -8.62
C PHE A 679 -13.78 -17.43 -7.17
N VAL A 680 -12.60 -17.39 -6.55
CA VAL A 680 -12.40 -17.82 -5.15
C VAL A 680 -13.21 -16.95 -4.18
N VAL A 681 -13.20 -15.62 -4.35
CA VAL A 681 -13.94 -14.68 -3.49
C VAL A 681 -15.44 -14.87 -3.64
N PHE A 682 -15.94 -15.08 -4.87
CA PHE A 682 -17.35 -15.36 -5.11
C PHE A 682 -17.80 -16.64 -4.42
N LEU A 683 -17.01 -17.72 -4.56
CA LEU A 683 -17.31 -19.00 -3.94
C LEU A 683 -17.31 -18.90 -2.40
N THR A 684 -16.24 -18.33 -1.83
CA THR A 684 -16.09 -18.18 -0.38
C THR A 684 -17.16 -17.27 0.23
N SER A 685 -17.43 -16.11 -0.38
CA SER A 685 -18.52 -15.21 0.07
C SER A 685 -19.89 -15.88 -0.04
N SER A 686 -20.16 -16.64 -1.10
CA SER A 686 -21.43 -17.35 -1.27
C SER A 686 -21.62 -18.43 -0.20
N ILE A 687 -20.58 -19.19 0.12
CA ILE A 687 -20.60 -20.20 1.19
C ILE A 687 -20.81 -19.53 2.55
N LEU A 688 -20.09 -18.44 2.85
CA LEU A 688 -20.25 -17.71 4.11
C LEU A 688 -21.66 -17.12 4.26
N LYS A 689 -22.24 -16.57 3.19
CA LYS A 689 -23.62 -16.08 3.18
C LYS A 689 -24.63 -17.20 3.43
N LEU A 690 -24.43 -18.36 2.80
CA LEU A 690 -25.28 -19.53 3.02
C LEU A 690 -25.22 -20.01 4.47
N ILE A 691 -24.01 -20.17 5.02
CA ILE A 691 -23.80 -20.56 6.42
C ILE A 691 -24.44 -19.54 7.35
N PHE A 692 -24.18 -18.26 7.14
CA PHE A 692 -24.74 -17.18 7.95
C PHE A 692 -26.28 -17.20 7.91
N SER A 693 -26.88 -17.39 6.74
CA SER A 693 -28.34 -17.46 6.64
C SER A 693 -28.91 -18.67 7.39
N ILE A 694 -28.32 -19.85 7.23
CA ILE A 694 -28.81 -21.06 7.89
C ILE A 694 -28.70 -20.89 9.42
N LEU A 695 -27.58 -20.37 9.91
CA LEU A 695 -27.36 -20.16 11.34
C LEU A 695 -28.33 -19.10 11.89
N SER A 696 -28.54 -18.00 11.18
CA SER A 696 -29.39 -16.90 11.65
C SER A 696 -30.88 -17.25 11.64
N THR A 697 -31.39 -17.95 10.62
CA THR A 697 -32.80 -18.44 10.61
C THR A 697 -33.04 -19.49 11.71
N ASN A 698 -32.08 -20.40 11.90
CA ASN A 698 -32.15 -21.38 13.01
C ASN A 698 -32.06 -20.72 14.38
N HIS A 699 -31.28 -19.64 14.51
CA HIS A 699 -31.19 -18.87 15.74
C HIS A 699 -32.49 -18.12 16.02
N LEU A 700 -33.07 -17.47 15.00
CA LEU A 700 -34.33 -16.73 15.09
C LEU A 700 -35.50 -17.62 15.53
N SER A 701 -35.68 -18.80 14.92
CA SER A 701 -36.72 -19.75 15.35
C SER A 701 -36.57 -20.17 16.81
N ARG A 702 -35.33 -20.48 17.24
CA ARG A 702 -35.05 -20.92 18.61
C ARG A 702 -35.23 -19.82 19.66
N VAL A 703 -34.83 -18.59 19.36
CA VAL A 703 -34.88 -17.47 20.32
C VAL A 703 -36.23 -16.77 20.30
N GLY A 704 -36.85 -16.61 19.13
CA GLY A 704 -38.19 -16.07 19.00
C GLY A 704 -39.30 -17.04 19.44
N LEU A 705 -38.96 -18.30 19.74
CA LEU A 705 -39.92 -19.37 20.04
C LEU A 705 -40.98 -19.52 18.93
N VAL A 706 -40.54 -19.30 17.69
CA VAL A 706 -41.35 -19.36 16.46
C VAL A 706 -41.05 -20.68 15.76
N ASP A 707 -42.09 -21.36 15.26
CA ASP A 707 -41.91 -22.59 14.50
C ASP A 707 -41.25 -22.30 13.14
N ASN A 708 -40.13 -22.99 12.88
CA ASN A 708 -39.30 -22.82 11.69
C ASN A 708 -40.05 -23.04 10.37
N ARG A 709 -41.18 -23.77 10.39
CA ARG A 709 -42.02 -24.00 9.20
C ARG A 709 -42.71 -22.73 8.67
N PHE A 710 -42.80 -21.69 9.50
CA PHE A 710 -43.41 -20.42 9.13
C PHE A 710 -42.37 -19.35 8.75
N LEU A 711 -41.07 -19.67 8.84
CA LEU A 711 -39.98 -18.79 8.42
C LEU A 711 -39.68 -19.02 6.93
N LEU A 712 -39.76 -17.95 6.13
CA LEU A 712 -39.53 -17.95 4.68
C LEU A 712 -38.09 -17.57 4.31
#